data_AF-T2MGM2-F1
#
_entry.id   AF-T2MGM2-F1
#
_cell.length_a   1.000
_cell.length_b   1.000
_cell.length_c   1.000
_cell.angle_alpha   90.00
_cell.angle_beta   90.00
_cell.angle_gamma   90.00
#
_symmetry.space_group_name_H-M   'P 1'
#
loop_
_entity.id
_entity.type
_entity.pdbx_description
1 polymer ?
#
loop_
_entity_poly.entity_id
_entity_poly.type
_entity_poly.pdbx_seq_one_letter_code
_entity_poly.pdbx_strand_id
1 'polypeptide(L)'
;DHKSSPSEVTSIPVSEKNVWNKNSLVENKDDMKCNKSDLFNCIIEQMEGDIHSTEECSFWLDGGLFYKGNVKNCKMHGFGVVIWPDKTEYRGELNENNIVGTGSYIWPDGSSYTGCLTNGIPQGSGVHKWGNKTYSGLWKEGKRHGKGILYYDDSGESYYDGDWYEDKQQGYGVRRYKNGNIYKGQFFEYQRHGTGTMNWFNIRQEYTGEWLNGLQNGNGTYTWYMNRSTNSQYPFHNHYIGKFLNGQKHGIGTFRYANGAFYEGEWKNDMKHGRGKFVFKNGCSFKGEFQENRIVEFPDLVLSGMTTPDITKCGITVISPSSPCGNNLNTENNVIFFEIDIREVLFELNFDCDDSFIESKKITDIMLRFFSQIKKIYRQYSKVGHEPPFDNTLTNIQFCRFLKDYGLHTKGASVSEIAAYIDAEGHLNDPLKLILLKDFLNYIVKLSFFLYKEQFVSISCCFEELMSCLCKKPFAIAGYVFANNSVALEALKYMNSCKEVFKYFSDPPYNSLTVHCLIMIFKELKLLNENLTCSKLVSIIRSEDEEDSVLNINREVCFLEFFEILVGCASIFQKNLLHGNEICDSSLLKIDDDQYCQKDVVMETCFTSLRKFFDDFLFPAFSKRKMADEILKSDKYFQRVDINYNI
;
A
#
# COMPACT_ATOMS: atom_id res chain seq x y z
N ASP A 1 -41.68 -27.05 -17.77
CA ASP A 1 -41.76 -25.58 -17.80
C ASP A 1 -40.71 -25.01 -16.84
N HIS A 2 -39.51 -24.64 -17.33
CA HIS A 2 -39.15 -23.28 -17.78
C HIS A 2 -39.33 -22.23 -16.66
N LYS A 3 -38.41 -21.36 -16.26
CA LYS A 3 -37.05 -20.86 -16.58
C LYS A 3 -36.56 -20.25 -15.22
N SER A 4 -35.29 -20.07 -14.83
CA SER A 4 -34.27 -19.19 -15.41
C SER A 4 -32.99 -19.22 -14.53
N SER A 5 -31.84 -19.31 -15.18
CA SER A 5 -30.42 -19.25 -14.75
C SER A 5 -29.97 -17.89 -14.18
N PRO A 6 -28.87 -17.84 -13.39
CA PRO A 6 -27.50 -17.51 -13.88
C PRO A 6 -26.41 -18.36 -13.16
N SER A 7 -25.10 -18.42 -13.47
CA SER A 7 -24.17 -17.73 -14.36
C SER A 7 -22.99 -18.68 -14.64
N GLU A 8 -22.64 -18.84 -15.92
CA GLU A 8 -21.51 -19.62 -16.42
C GLU A 8 -20.18 -18.97 -15.97
N VAL A 9 -19.22 -19.82 -15.57
CA VAL A 9 -17.81 -19.44 -15.54
C VAL A 9 -17.40 -19.30 -17.00
N THR A 10 -17.39 -18.05 -17.47
CA THR A 10 -16.91 -17.71 -18.79
C THR A 10 -15.45 -18.13 -18.91
N SER A 11 -15.23 -19.13 -19.77
CA SER A 11 -14.09 -19.11 -20.67
C SER A 11 -13.79 -17.67 -21.08
N ILE A 12 -12.50 -17.32 -21.10
CA ILE A 12 -11.93 -16.12 -21.72
C ILE A 12 -12.93 -15.48 -22.70
N PRO A 13 -13.34 -14.21 -22.53
CA PRO A 13 -14.06 -13.56 -23.61
C PRO A 13 -13.18 -13.62 -24.87
N VAL A 14 -13.59 -14.49 -25.79
CA VAL A 14 -13.01 -14.63 -27.14
C VAL A 14 -13.17 -13.31 -27.92
N SER A 15 -13.93 -12.34 -27.39
CA SER A 15 -14.10 -10.99 -27.92
C SER A 15 -12.96 -10.00 -27.60
N GLU A 16 -11.97 -10.33 -26.76
CA GLU A 16 -10.78 -9.47 -26.58
C GLU A 16 -9.46 -10.10 -27.02
N LYS A 17 -9.44 -11.40 -27.35
CA LYS A 17 -8.24 -12.05 -27.93
C LYS A 17 -7.87 -11.52 -29.33
N ASN A 18 -8.78 -10.83 -30.02
CA ASN A 18 -8.58 -10.28 -31.36
C ASN A 18 -8.60 -8.73 -31.44
N VAL A 19 -8.69 -8.02 -30.31
CA VAL A 19 -8.62 -6.53 -30.32
C VAL A 19 -7.19 -6.02 -30.10
N TRP A 20 -6.28 -6.88 -29.63
CA TRP A 20 -4.92 -6.49 -29.23
C TRP A 20 -3.87 -6.62 -30.35
N ASN A 21 -4.30 -6.50 -31.61
CA ASN A 21 -3.40 -6.52 -32.76
C ASN A 21 -3.70 -5.47 -33.84
N LYS A 22 -4.53 -4.46 -33.56
CA LYS A 22 -4.82 -3.37 -34.52
C LYS A 22 -4.73 -1.93 -34.00
N ASN A 23 -4.64 -1.69 -32.69
CA ASN A 23 -4.58 -0.31 -32.16
C ASN A 23 -3.25 0.07 -31.47
N SER A 24 -2.20 -0.76 -31.58
CA SER A 24 -0.85 -0.43 -31.12
C SER A 24 0.13 -0.13 -32.25
N LEU A 25 -0.26 -0.36 -33.51
CA LEU A 25 0.42 0.18 -34.68
C LEU A 25 -0.12 1.59 -34.99
N VAL A 26 -0.09 2.48 -34.00
CA VAL A 26 0.05 3.89 -34.35
C VAL A 26 1.54 4.05 -34.61
N GLU A 27 1.93 3.98 -35.87
CA GLU A 27 3.14 4.65 -36.33
C GLU A 27 3.02 6.10 -35.85
N ASN A 28 3.55 6.41 -34.66
CA ASN A 28 3.79 7.79 -34.27
C ASN A 28 4.96 8.26 -35.13
N LYS A 29 4.65 8.69 -36.36
CA LYS A 29 5.47 9.65 -37.10
C LYS A 29 5.34 11.03 -36.45
N ASP A 30 5.55 11.07 -35.13
CA ASP A 30 5.61 12.29 -34.33
C ASP A 30 7.09 12.70 -34.26
N ASP A 31 7.72 12.86 -35.43
CA ASP A 31 9.05 13.47 -35.50
C ASP A 31 8.91 14.93 -35.07
N MET A 32 9.66 15.32 -34.04
CA MET A 32 9.67 16.68 -33.55
C MET A 32 10.15 17.61 -34.67
N LYS A 33 9.35 18.62 -35.03
CA LYS A 33 9.57 19.54 -36.18
C LYS A 33 10.74 20.53 -35.99
N CYS A 34 11.77 20.17 -35.24
CA CYS A 34 12.78 21.09 -34.74
C CYS A 34 14.03 21.19 -35.65
N ASN A 35 13.84 21.27 -36.96
CA ASN A 35 14.92 21.53 -37.93
C ASN A 35 14.89 23.00 -38.40
N LYS A 36 15.08 23.94 -37.45
CA LYS A 36 15.20 25.38 -37.74
C LYS A 36 16.57 25.94 -37.32
N SER A 37 17.63 25.23 -37.71
CA SER A 37 19.03 25.58 -37.40
C SER A 37 19.58 26.74 -38.22
N ASP A 38 18.96 27.07 -39.36
CA ASP A 38 19.61 27.87 -40.40
C ASP A 38 19.30 29.38 -40.26
N LEU A 39 19.78 29.96 -39.16
CA LEU A 39 19.76 31.42 -38.93
C LEU A 39 21.03 32.13 -39.45
N PHE A 40 22.01 31.36 -39.96
CA PHE A 40 23.32 31.87 -40.35
C PHE A 40 23.34 32.79 -41.58
N ASN A 41 22.38 32.63 -42.50
CA ASN A 41 22.38 33.30 -43.80
C ASN A 41 21.37 34.46 -43.91
N CYS A 42 20.75 34.86 -42.80
CA CYS A 42 19.70 35.87 -42.84
C CYS A 42 20.27 37.29 -43.05
N ILE A 43 19.74 38.01 -44.05
CA ILE A 43 20.09 39.42 -44.35
C ILE A 43 19.03 40.32 -43.72
N ILE A 44 19.45 41.40 -43.05
CA ILE A 44 18.53 42.38 -42.43
C ILE A 44 17.84 43.19 -43.54
N GLU A 45 16.50 43.14 -43.60
CA GLU A 45 15.68 43.90 -44.56
C GLU A 45 15.23 45.25 -44.00
N GLN A 46 14.79 45.26 -42.74
CA GLN A 46 14.26 46.45 -42.07
C GLN A 46 14.55 46.39 -40.57
N MET A 47 15.02 47.49 -39.98
CA MET A 47 15.48 47.53 -38.58
C MET A 47 14.90 48.73 -37.82
N GLU A 48 14.48 48.48 -36.58
CA GLU A 48 14.11 49.49 -35.59
C GLU A 48 15.03 49.33 -34.36
N GLY A 49 15.84 50.36 -34.08
CA GLY A 49 16.84 50.37 -32.99
C GLY A 49 18.19 50.95 -33.44
N ASP A 50 19.16 51.06 -32.52
CA ASP A 50 20.52 51.52 -32.80
C ASP A 50 21.52 50.34 -32.68
N ILE A 51 22.20 49.99 -33.77
CA ILE A 51 23.14 48.85 -33.85
C ILE A 51 24.35 49.04 -32.92
N HIS A 52 24.63 50.29 -32.56
CA HIS A 52 25.79 50.66 -31.76
C HIS A 52 25.51 50.70 -30.25
N SER A 53 24.26 50.53 -29.82
CA SER A 53 23.92 50.43 -28.39
C SER A 53 23.80 48.96 -27.96
N THR A 54 24.11 48.66 -26.70
CA THR A 54 23.94 47.33 -26.08
C THR A 54 22.46 47.00 -25.80
N GLU A 55 21.53 47.68 -26.46
CA GLU A 55 20.10 47.65 -26.17
C GLU A 55 19.37 46.62 -27.04
N GLU A 56 18.13 46.29 -26.67
CA GLU A 56 17.26 45.42 -27.46
C GLU A 56 16.98 46.06 -28.82
N CYS A 57 17.24 45.31 -29.90
CA CYS A 57 16.88 45.70 -31.27
C CYS A 57 15.76 44.81 -31.78
N SER A 58 14.95 45.33 -32.71
CA SER A 58 13.97 44.54 -33.46
C SER A 58 14.13 44.73 -34.96
N PHE A 59 14.16 43.64 -35.71
CA PHE A 59 14.32 43.70 -37.17
C PHE A 59 13.70 42.52 -37.90
N TRP A 60 13.39 42.78 -39.17
CA TRP A 60 12.92 41.81 -40.14
C TRP A 60 14.11 41.34 -40.99
N LEU A 61 14.18 40.03 -41.17
CA LEU A 61 15.19 39.33 -41.95
C LEU A 61 14.56 38.74 -43.20
N ASP A 62 15.38 38.57 -44.24
CA ASP A 62 14.99 37.98 -45.52
C ASP A 62 14.25 36.65 -45.32
N GLY A 63 13.15 36.50 -46.07
CA GLY A 63 12.20 35.40 -45.92
C GLY A 63 11.10 35.61 -44.88
N GLY A 64 10.95 36.81 -44.30
CA GLY A 64 9.82 37.16 -43.42
C GLY A 64 9.99 36.76 -41.95
N LEU A 65 11.23 36.55 -41.51
CA LEU A 65 11.57 36.20 -40.12
C LEU A 65 11.71 37.48 -39.29
N PHE A 66 11.09 37.52 -38.12
CA PHE A 66 11.17 38.65 -37.19
C PHE A 66 12.02 38.29 -35.98
N TYR A 67 12.93 39.18 -35.60
CA TYR A 67 13.74 39.05 -34.39
C TYR A 67 13.56 40.25 -33.46
N LYS A 68 13.54 39.98 -32.15
CA LYS A 68 13.66 40.99 -31.10
C LYS A 68 14.58 40.51 -29.99
N GLY A 69 15.68 41.22 -29.70
CA GLY A 69 16.60 40.85 -28.63
C GLY A 69 17.97 41.54 -28.73
N ASN A 70 18.96 41.01 -28.01
CA ASN A 70 20.31 41.58 -28.03
C ASN A 70 21.05 41.26 -29.34
N VAL A 71 21.86 42.20 -29.80
CA VAL A 71 22.67 42.05 -31.02
C VAL A 71 24.14 42.24 -30.68
N LYS A 72 25.00 41.42 -31.27
CA LYS A 72 26.45 41.57 -31.19
C LYS A 72 27.05 41.36 -32.57
N ASN A 73 27.86 42.31 -33.04
CA ASN A 73 28.49 42.27 -34.37
C ASN A 73 27.46 42.03 -35.51
N CYS A 74 26.30 42.69 -35.45
CA CYS A 74 25.19 42.51 -36.39
C CYS A 74 24.61 41.08 -36.45
N LYS A 75 24.83 40.26 -35.41
CA LYS A 75 24.26 38.92 -35.26
C LYS A 75 23.41 38.84 -34.00
N MET A 76 22.38 37.99 -34.02
CA MET A 76 21.54 37.69 -32.87
C MET A 76 22.40 37.07 -31.75
N HIS A 77 22.34 37.64 -30.55
CA HIS A 77 23.15 37.22 -29.41
C HIS A 77 22.38 37.41 -28.10
N GLY A 78 22.83 36.81 -26.99
CA GLY A 78 22.16 36.95 -25.70
C GLY A 78 20.73 36.39 -25.72
N PHE A 79 19.80 37.01 -24.99
CA PHE A 79 18.42 36.56 -24.99
C PHE A 79 17.62 37.26 -26.09
N GLY A 80 16.77 36.50 -26.78
CA GLY A 80 15.93 37.06 -27.82
C GLY A 80 14.72 36.20 -28.18
N VAL A 81 13.87 36.79 -29.00
CA VAL A 81 12.66 36.21 -29.56
C VAL A 81 12.81 36.16 -31.08
N VAL A 82 12.63 34.97 -31.65
CA VAL A 82 12.62 34.74 -33.11
C VAL A 82 11.22 34.27 -33.50
N ILE A 83 10.60 34.91 -34.49
CA ILE A 83 9.30 34.50 -35.05
C ILE A 83 9.50 34.21 -36.53
N TRP A 84 9.22 32.96 -36.93
CA TRP A 84 9.30 32.54 -38.33
C TRP A 84 8.00 32.85 -39.10
N PRO A 85 8.03 32.84 -40.45
CA PRO A 85 6.83 33.09 -41.28
C PRO A 85 5.68 32.12 -41.02
N ASP A 86 5.98 30.88 -40.64
CA ASP A 86 4.99 29.89 -40.27
C ASP A 86 4.37 30.13 -38.89
N LYS A 87 4.72 31.24 -38.21
CA LYS A 87 4.31 31.62 -36.85
C LYS A 87 4.87 30.74 -35.74
N THR A 88 5.88 29.92 -36.02
CA THR A 88 6.68 29.33 -34.94
C THR A 88 7.39 30.46 -34.21
N GLU A 89 7.44 30.36 -32.90
CA GLU A 89 8.09 31.33 -32.03
C GLU A 89 9.16 30.61 -31.21
N TYR A 90 10.33 31.23 -31.11
CA TYR A 90 11.41 30.83 -30.22
C TYR A 90 11.70 31.96 -29.25
N ARG A 91 11.94 31.61 -27.98
CA ARG A 91 12.43 32.53 -26.95
C ARG A 91 13.58 31.87 -26.20
N GLY A 92 14.75 32.50 -26.15
CA GLY A 92 15.87 31.95 -25.39
C GLY A 92 17.22 32.54 -25.76
N GLU A 93 18.27 31.82 -25.38
CA GLU A 93 19.67 32.19 -25.62
C GLU A 93 20.12 31.96 -27.07
N LEU A 94 20.76 32.97 -27.64
CA LEU A 94 21.42 32.92 -28.94
C LEU A 94 22.90 33.28 -28.80
N ASN A 95 23.74 32.64 -29.61
CA ASN A 95 25.15 32.95 -29.75
C ASN A 95 25.51 33.13 -31.23
N GLU A 96 25.57 34.37 -31.69
CA GLU A 96 25.93 34.73 -33.06
C GLU A 96 25.08 33.98 -34.10
N ASN A 97 23.76 34.19 -34.04
CA ASN A 97 22.71 33.52 -34.82
C ASN A 97 22.46 32.04 -34.45
N ASN A 98 23.27 31.40 -33.60
CA ASN A 98 22.99 30.03 -33.15
C ASN A 98 22.05 30.02 -31.96
N ILE A 99 20.98 29.25 -32.03
CA ILE A 99 20.15 28.93 -30.87
C ILE A 99 20.93 27.95 -29.96
N VAL A 100 21.23 28.37 -28.73
CA VAL A 100 22.04 27.60 -27.76
C VAL A 100 21.42 27.71 -26.36
N GLY A 101 21.99 27.02 -25.38
CA GLY A 101 21.61 27.19 -23.97
C GLY A 101 20.16 26.78 -23.70
N THR A 102 19.46 27.55 -22.87
CA THR A 102 18.06 27.30 -22.55
C THR A 102 17.11 28.12 -23.43
N GLY A 103 16.02 27.51 -23.88
CA GLY A 103 15.01 28.22 -24.66
C GLY A 103 13.70 27.46 -24.78
N SER A 104 12.73 28.13 -25.38
CA SER A 104 11.39 27.63 -25.59
C SER A 104 10.94 27.84 -27.03
N TYR A 105 10.38 26.79 -27.63
CA TYR A 105 9.65 26.85 -28.90
C TYR A 105 8.15 26.77 -28.64
N ILE A 106 7.38 27.56 -29.38
CA ILE A 106 5.93 27.46 -29.46
C ILE A 106 5.58 27.35 -30.95
N TRP A 107 4.90 26.27 -31.32
CA TRP A 107 4.44 26.05 -32.69
C TRP A 107 3.00 26.53 -32.88
N PRO A 108 2.57 26.78 -34.13
CA PRO A 108 1.21 27.29 -34.44
C PRO A 108 0.08 26.36 -34.01
N ASP A 109 0.37 25.06 -33.88
CA ASP A 109 -0.57 24.03 -33.40
C ASP A 109 -0.72 24.04 -31.86
N GLY A 110 -0.04 24.97 -31.17
CA GLY A 110 -0.02 25.08 -29.72
C GLY A 110 0.93 24.11 -29.03
N SER A 111 1.61 23.23 -29.77
CA SER A 111 2.67 22.43 -29.19
C SER A 111 3.82 23.34 -28.74
N SER A 112 4.56 22.89 -27.72
CA SER A 112 5.66 23.66 -27.17
C SER A 112 6.79 22.79 -26.66
N TYR A 113 8.01 23.29 -26.74
CA TYR A 113 9.18 22.72 -26.12
C TYR A 113 9.82 23.77 -25.22
N THR A 114 10.32 23.36 -24.06
CA THR A 114 11.13 24.21 -23.19
C THR A 114 12.26 23.37 -22.62
N GLY A 115 13.50 23.76 -22.87
CA GLY A 115 14.65 23.00 -22.41
C GLY A 115 15.96 23.45 -23.01
N CYS A 116 16.97 22.60 -22.85
CA CYS A 116 18.29 22.82 -23.39
C CYS A 116 18.31 22.58 -24.92
N LEU A 117 19.03 23.43 -25.63
CA LEU A 117 19.10 23.47 -27.10
C LEU A 117 20.57 23.63 -27.54
N THR A 118 20.93 23.02 -28.66
CA THR A 118 22.22 23.20 -29.32
C THR A 118 21.99 23.29 -30.83
N ASN A 119 22.37 24.42 -31.43
CA ASN A 119 22.09 24.75 -32.83
C ASN A 119 20.59 24.61 -33.17
N GLY A 120 19.73 25.03 -32.25
CA GLY A 120 18.27 24.93 -32.40
C GLY A 120 17.69 23.53 -32.15
N ILE A 121 18.52 22.51 -31.89
CA ILE A 121 18.09 21.12 -31.72
C ILE A 121 18.03 20.76 -30.22
N PRO A 122 16.96 20.11 -29.73
CA PRO A 122 16.84 19.62 -28.35
C PRO A 122 18.01 18.72 -27.93
N GLN A 123 18.60 19.06 -26.78
CA GLN A 123 19.74 18.35 -26.21
C GLN A 123 19.66 18.44 -24.68
N GLY A 124 20.01 17.38 -23.95
CA GLY A 124 19.97 17.42 -22.48
C GLY A 124 18.53 17.42 -21.93
N SER A 125 18.24 18.14 -20.86
CA SER A 125 16.90 18.12 -20.25
C SER A 125 15.92 19.05 -20.96
N GLY A 126 14.68 18.60 -21.15
CA GLY A 126 13.62 19.41 -21.75
C GLY A 126 12.23 18.82 -21.59
N VAL A 127 11.23 19.70 -21.70
CA VAL A 127 9.80 19.39 -21.63
C VAL A 127 9.16 19.69 -22.97
N HIS A 128 8.46 18.72 -23.55
CA HIS A 128 7.71 18.87 -24.80
C HIS A 128 6.23 18.60 -24.53
N LYS A 129 5.34 19.50 -24.95
CA LYS A 129 3.88 19.39 -24.83
C LYS A 129 3.25 19.42 -26.21
N TRP A 130 2.41 18.45 -26.52
CA TRP A 130 1.68 18.38 -27.79
C TRP A 130 0.34 17.67 -27.61
N GLY A 131 -0.74 18.33 -28.05
CA GLY A 131 -2.10 17.89 -27.71
C GLY A 131 -2.25 17.70 -26.20
N ASN A 132 -2.71 16.53 -25.77
CA ASN A 132 -2.88 16.17 -24.36
C ASN A 132 -1.68 15.34 -23.82
N LYS A 133 -0.54 15.37 -24.51
CA LYS A 133 0.67 14.63 -24.13
C LYS A 133 1.73 15.60 -23.63
N THR A 134 2.45 15.18 -22.59
CA THR A 134 3.60 15.92 -22.05
C THR A 134 4.75 14.96 -21.81
N TYR A 135 5.88 15.18 -22.48
CA TYR A 135 7.15 14.53 -22.19
C TYR A 135 8.03 15.44 -21.35
N SER A 136 8.64 14.91 -20.30
CA SER A 136 9.68 15.57 -19.51
C SER A 136 10.84 14.60 -19.36
N GLY A 137 12.02 14.95 -19.85
CA GLY A 137 13.15 14.05 -19.80
C GLY A 137 14.35 14.50 -20.60
N LEU A 138 15.23 13.53 -20.85
CA LEU A 138 16.48 13.74 -21.56
C LEU A 138 16.30 13.62 -23.09
N TRP A 139 17.07 14.44 -23.80
CA TRP A 139 17.06 14.60 -25.25
C TRP A 139 18.48 14.47 -25.79
N LYS A 140 18.61 13.88 -26.97
CA LYS A 140 19.87 13.79 -27.71
C LYS A 140 19.57 13.94 -29.20
N GLU A 141 20.18 14.91 -29.85
CA GLU A 141 20.05 15.16 -31.29
C GLU A 141 18.56 15.27 -31.72
N GLY A 142 17.76 15.97 -30.91
CA GLY A 142 16.34 16.20 -31.19
C GLY A 142 15.41 15.03 -30.87
N LYS A 143 15.95 13.89 -30.43
CA LYS A 143 15.18 12.69 -30.06
C LYS A 143 15.15 12.50 -28.55
N ARG A 144 14.06 11.92 -28.02
CA ARG A 144 13.99 11.50 -26.61
C ARG A 144 15.01 10.38 -26.37
N HIS A 145 15.81 10.51 -25.32
CA HIS A 145 16.92 9.60 -25.06
C HIS A 145 17.28 9.57 -23.58
N GLY A 146 17.59 8.41 -23.00
CA GLY A 146 17.88 8.28 -21.57
C GLY A 146 16.62 8.26 -20.72
N LYS A 147 16.63 8.89 -19.55
CA LYS A 147 15.49 8.88 -18.62
C LYS A 147 14.45 9.94 -18.99
N GLY A 148 13.17 9.57 -18.92
CA GLY A 148 12.08 10.52 -19.08
C GLY A 148 10.71 9.95 -18.81
N ILE A 149 9.77 10.85 -18.51
CA ILE A 149 8.37 10.56 -18.26
C ILE A 149 7.50 11.16 -19.37
N LEU A 150 6.59 10.35 -19.92
CA LEU A 150 5.57 10.73 -20.88
C LEU A 150 4.19 10.56 -20.26
N TYR A 151 3.49 11.67 -20.06
CA TYR A 151 2.06 11.68 -19.76
C TYR A 151 1.26 11.64 -21.07
N TYR A 152 0.23 10.81 -21.11
CA TYR A 152 -0.66 10.63 -22.26
C TYR A 152 -1.98 11.39 -22.13
N ASP A 153 -2.24 11.97 -20.96
CA ASP A 153 -3.38 12.81 -20.65
C ASP A 153 -2.98 13.96 -19.72
N ASP A 154 -3.81 15.00 -19.70
CA ASP A 154 -3.60 16.18 -18.85
C ASP A 154 -3.89 15.91 -17.36
N SER A 155 -4.62 14.84 -17.05
CA SER A 155 -4.89 14.44 -15.66
C SER A 155 -3.69 13.80 -14.98
N GLY A 156 -2.70 13.34 -15.75
CA GLY A 156 -1.52 12.65 -15.23
C GLY A 156 -1.79 11.20 -14.78
N GLU A 157 -2.96 10.65 -15.09
CA GLU A 157 -3.36 9.30 -14.67
C GLU A 157 -2.78 8.22 -15.58
N SER A 158 -2.56 8.52 -16.87
CA SER A 158 -1.92 7.61 -17.82
C SER A 158 -0.53 8.09 -18.20
N TYR A 159 0.51 7.37 -17.79
CA TYR A 159 1.90 7.73 -18.08
C TYR A 159 2.81 6.53 -18.39
N TYR A 160 3.96 6.84 -18.97
CA TYR A 160 5.14 5.98 -19.04
C TYR A 160 6.32 6.71 -18.38
N ASP A 161 6.97 6.10 -17.40
CA ASP A 161 8.17 6.61 -16.74
C ASP A 161 9.29 5.58 -16.91
N GLY A 162 10.35 5.91 -17.65
CA GLY A 162 11.39 4.93 -17.94
C GLY A 162 12.46 5.36 -18.92
N ASP A 163 13.10 4.35 -19.50
CA ASP A 163 14.20 4.47 -20.44
C ASP A 163 13.74 4.70 -21.89
N TRP A 164 14.43 5.62 -22.55
CA TRP A 164 14.21 6.02 -23.93
C TRP A 164 15.48 5.84 -24.75
N TYR A 165 15.34 5.37 -25.98
CA TYR A 165 16.42 5.28 -26.94
C TYR A 165 15.91 5.71 -28.32
N GLU A 166 16.35 6.88 -28.78
CA GLU A 166 15.95 7.45 -30.08
C GLU A 166 14.43 7.44 -30.29
N ASP A 167 13.70 8.13 -29.39
CA ASP A 167 12.24 8.21 -29.39
C ASP A 167 11.48 6.90 -29.13
N LYS A 168 12.18 5.79 -28.92
CA LYS A 168 11.59 4.49 -28.58
C LYS A 168 11.64 4.26 -27.08
N GLN A 169 10.56 3.73 -26.53
CA GLN A 169 10.56 3.20 -25.16
C GLN A 169 11.36 1.89 -25.18
N GLN A 170 12.51 1.90 -24.52
CA GLN A 170 13.46 0.81 -24.59
C GLN A 170 14.35 0.80 -23.35
N GLY A 171 14.44 -0.35 -22.68
CA GLY A 171 15.05 -0.47 -21.36
C GLY A 171 13.98 -0.68 -20.29
N TYR A 172 14.22 -0.26 -19.05
CA TYR A 172 13.28 -0.47 -17.95
C TYR A 172 12.29 0.70 -17.83
N GLY A 173 11.03 0.42 -17.53
CA GLY A 173 10.04 1.47 -17.28
C GLY A 173 8.77 1.00 -16.57
N VAL A 174 7.96 1.99 -16.20
CA VAL A 174 6.65 1.84 -15.56
C VAL A 174 5.59 2.47 -16.45
N ARG A 175 4.61 1.68 -16.89
CA ARG A 175 3.47 2.15 -17.67
C ARG A 175 2.20 2.04 -16.82
N ARG A 176 1.55 3.16 -16.50
CA ARG A 176 0.23 3.21 -15.87
C ARG A 176 -0.84 3.51 -16.90
N TYR A 177 -1.73 2.57 -17.18
CA TYR A 177 -2.79 2.73 -18.17
C TYR A 177 -3.97 3.54 -17.60
N LYS A 178 -4.75 4.18 -18.47
CA LYS A 178 -5.94 4.95 -18.09
C LYS A 178 -6.98 4.17 -17.27
N ASN A 179 -7.05 2.84 -17.47
CA ASN A 179 -7.93 1.96 -16.71
C ASN A 179 -7.39 1.59 -15.31
N GLY A 180 -6.27 2.17 -14.89
CA GLY A 180 -5.61 1.91 -13.61
C GLY A 180 -4.61 0.75 -13.63
N ASN A 181 -4.56 -0.06 -14.69
CA ASN A 181 -3.59 -1.16 -14.79
C ASN A 181 -2.16 -0.64 -14.81
N ILE A 182 -1.21 -1.43 -14.31
CA ILE A 182 0.20 -1.02 -14.25
C ILE A 182 1.08 -2.14 -14.77
N TYR A 183 1.99 -1.81 -15.67
CA TYR A 183 3.13 -2.65 -16.04
C TYR A 183 4.43 -2.06 -15.51
N LYS A 184 5.31 -2.89 -14.95
CA LYS A 184 6.66 -2.54 -14.54
C LYS A 184 7.63 -3.59 -15.09
N GLY A 185 8.59 -3.19 -15.92
CA GLY A 185 9.49 -4.16 -16.53
C GLY A 185 10.25 -3.61 -17.71
N GLN A 186 10.81 -4.51 -18.51
CA GLN A 186 11.57 -4.14 -19.68
C GLN A 186 10.66 -3.84 -20.88
N PHE A 187 11.12 -2.93 -21.72
CA PHE A 187 10.50 -2.51 -22.96
C PHE A 187 11.51 -2.64 -24.10
N PHE A 188 11.01 -2.97 -25.29
CA PHE A 188 11.76 -2.92 -26.53
C PHE A 188 10.81 -2.43 -27.62
N GLU A 189 11.18 -1.34 -28.30
CA GLU A 189 10.37 -0.69 -29.33
C GLU A 189 8.89 -0.52 -28.94
N TYR A 190 8.63 0.16 -27.81
CA TYR A 190 7.27 0.42 -27.28
C TYR A 190 6.51 -0.79 -26.72
N GLN A 191 7.05 -2.00 -26.86
CA GLN A 191 6.39 -3.22 -26.41
C GLN A 191 7.02 -3.74 -25.12
N ARG A 192 6.19 -4.34 -24.27
CA ARG A 192 6.66 -5.09 -23.10
C ARG A 192 7.55 -6.23 -23.56
N HIS A 193 8.71 -6.38 -22.95
CA HIS A 193 9.72 -7.34 -23.35
C HIS A 193 10.48 -7.82 -22.10
N GLY A 194 11.27 -8.88 -22.24
CA GLY A 194 12.15 -9.37 -21.17
C GLY A 194 11.37 -9.68 -19.89
N THR A 195 11.87 -9.30 -18.72
CA THR A 195 11.17 -9.56 -17.45
C THR A 195 10.28 -8.38 -17.03
N GLY A 196 9.13 -8.68 -16.44
CA GLY A 196 8.26 -7.66 -15.90
C GLY A 196 7.00 -8.18 -15.21
N THR A 197 6.33 -7.28 -14.51
CA THR A 197 5.10 -7.51 -13.77
C THR A 197 3.96 -6.66 -14.34
N MET A 198 2.83 -7.31 -14.61
CA MET A 198 1.58 -6.67 -15.03
C MET A 198 0.52 -6.85 -13.94
N ASN A 199 -0.06 -5.74 -13.50
CA ASN A 199 -1.15 -5.69 -12.54
C ASN A 199 -2.43 -5.21 -13.22
N TRP A 200 -3.45 -6.07 -13.22
CA TRP A 200 -4.80 -5.77 -13.69
C TRP A 200 -5.74 -5.55 -12.50
N PHE A 201 -5.82 -4.32 -12.01
CA PHE A 201 -6.57 -3.99 -10.79
C PHE A 201 -8.06 -4.27 -10.90
N ASN A 202 -8.68 -3.96 -12.05
CA ASN A 202 -10.12 -4.10 -12.25
C ASN A 202 -10.61 -5.55 -12.11
N ILE A 203 -9.78 -6.52 -12.48
CA ILE A 203 -10.08 -7.95 -12.43
C ILE A 203 -9.29 -8.68 -11.34
N ARG A 204 -8.50 -7.93 -10.54
CA ARG A 204 -7.64 -8.43 -9.46
C ARG A 204 -6.75 -9.59 -9.90
N GLN A 205 -5.97 -9.36 -10.96
CA GLN A 205 -5.01 -10.34 -11.47
C GLN A 205 -3.62 -9.73 -11.55
N GLU A 206 -2.61 -10.56 -11.39
CA GLU A 206 -1.21 -10.17 -11.50
C GLU A 206 -0.43 -11.25 -12.27
N TYR A 207 0.40 -10.84 -13.22
CA TYR A 207 1.39 -11.69 -13.87
C TYR A 207 2.79 -11.14 -13.63
N THR A 208 3.71 -12.00 -13.20
CA THR A 208 5.14 -11.69 -13.09
C THR A 208 5.93 -12.75 -13.85
N GLY A 209 6.74 -12.34 -14.82
CA GLY A 209 7.50 -13.29 -15.62
C GLY A 209 8.13 -12.68 -16.87
N GLU A 210 8.39 -13.56 -17.83
CA GLU A 210 9.01 -13.23 -19.12
C GLU A 210 7.96 -12.76 -20.16
N TRP A 211 8.34 -11.80 -20.98
CA TRP A 211 7.55 -11.13 -22.00
C TRP A 211 8.29 -11.11 -23.33
N LEU A 212 7.57 -11.37 -24.40
CA LEU A 212 8.07 -11.23 -25.76
C LEU A 212 7.00 -10.54 -26.61
N ASN A 213 7.36 -9.41 -27.22
CA ASN A 213 6.50 -8.62 -28.11
C ASN A 213 5.12 -8.35 -27.51
N GLY A 214 5.10 -7.92 -26.24
CA GLY A 214 3.88 -7.60 -25.52
C GLY A 214 3.09 -8.78 -24.95
N LEU A 215 3.50 -10.03 -25.16
CA LEU A 215 2.81 -11.25 -24.70
C LEU A 215 3.61 -11.99 -23.63
N GLN A 216 2.94 -12.69 -22.71
CA GLN A 216 3.62 -13.59 -21.77
C GLN A 216 4.29 -14.73 -22.53
N ASN A 217 5.58 -14.92 -22.33
CA ASN A 217 6.36 -15.92 -23.06
C ASN A 217 7.61 -16.30 -22.26
N GLY A 218 7.81 -17.58 -21.97
CA GLY A 218 8.85 -18.05 -21.04
C GLY A 218 8.28 -18.39 -19.68
N ASN A 219 9.07 -18.31 -18.61
CA ASN A 219 8.59 -18.66 -17.27
C ASN A 219 7.83 -17.49 -16.62
N GLY A 220 6.78 -17.80 -15.87
CA GLY A 220 6.07 -16.80 -15.10
C GLY A 220 5.11 -17.36 -14.07
N THR A 221 4.65 -16.46 -13.21
CA THR A 221 3.63 -16.67 -12.21
C THR A 221 2.42 -15.81 -12.55
N TYR A 222 1.24 -16.43 -12.62
CA TYR A 222 -0.03 -15.73 -12.87
C TYR A 222 -0.97 -15.99 -11.70
N THR A 223 -1.43 -14.92 -11.05
CA THR A 223 -2.23 -14.95 -9.82
C THR A 223 -3.59 -14.31 -10.08
N TRP A 224 -4.66 -14.99 -9.65
CA TRP A 224 -6.04 -14.49 -9.69
C TRP A 224 -6.55 -14.36 -8.26
N TYR A 225 -6.69 -13.14 -7.76
CA TYR A 225 -7.22 -12.90 -6.43
C TYR A 225 -8.75 -12.97 -6.45
N MET A 226 -9.34 -13.88 -5.67
CA MET A 226 -10.81 -13.94 -5.50
C MET A 226 -11.27 -12.98 -4.40
N ASN A 227 -12.58 -12.70 -4.39
CA ASN A 227 -13.21 -12.00 -3.28
C ASN A 227 -13.03 -12.79 -1.99
N ARG A 228 -12.70 -12.08 -0.90
CA ARG A 228 -12.59 -12.68 0.43
C ARG A 228 -13.93 -13.31 0.79
N SER A 229 -13.91 -14.59 1.16
CA SER A 229 -15.08 -15.23 1.77
C SER A 229 -15.29 -14.59 3.15
N THR A 230 -16.53 -14.29 3.51
CA THR A 230 -16.91 -13.92 4.87
C THR A 230 -16.40 -15.03 5.80
N ASN A 231 -15.43 -14.71 6.67
CA ASN A 231 -14.69 -15.62 7.59
C ASN A 231 -13.35 -16.20 7.10
N SER A 232 -12.87 -15.89 5.89
CA SER A 232 -11.51 -16.21 5.44
C SER A 232 -10.62 -14.96 5.40
N GLN A 233 -9.58 -14.99 6.22
CA GLN A 233 -8.59 -13.93 6.33
C GLN A 233 -7.67 -13.79 5.10
N TYR A 234 -7.48 -14.89 4.36
CA TYR A 234 -6.62 -14.89 3.18
C TYR A 234 -7.49 -14.68 1.93
N PRO A 235 -7.08 -13.80 1.00
CA PRO A 235 -7.64 -13.82 -0.33
C PRO A 235 -7.38 -15.20 -0.91
N PHE A 236 -8.45 -15.95 -1.09
CA PHE A 236 -8.46 -17.16 -1.89
C PHE A 236 -7.95 -16.79 -3.28
N HIS A 237 -6.75 -17.23 -3.65
CA HIS A 237 -6.24 -16.97 -4.99
C HIS A 237 -5.95 -18.28 -5.70
N ASN A 238 -6.28 -18.31 -6.99
CA ASN A 238 -5.66 -19.28 -7.86
C ASN A 238 -4.28 -18.74 -8.23
N HIS A 239 -3.30 -19.60 -8.43
CA HIS A 239 -2.07 -19.20 -9.10
C HIS A 239 -1.50 -20.32 -9.96
N TYR A 240 -0.89 -19.92 -11.06
CA TYR A 240 -0.14 -20.79 -11.96
C TYR A 240 1.32 -20.37 -11.94
N ILE A 241 2.23 -21.32 -11.77
CA ILE A 241 3.68 -21.12 -11.87
C ILE A 241 4.16 -22.09 -12.94
N GLY A 242 4.71 -21.58 -14.04
CA GLY A 242 5.19 -22.44 -15.12
C GLY A 242 5.49 -21.68 -16.40
N LYS A 243 5.55 -22.41 -17.51
CA LYS A 243 5.88 -21.84 -18.82
C LYS A 243 4.64 -21.25 -19.51
N PHE A 244 4.88 -20.18 -20.24
CA PHE A 244 3.92 -19.50 -21.11
C PHE A 244 4.45 -19.48 -22.54
N LEU A 245 3.55 -19.62 -23.50
CA LEU A 245 3.83 -19.44 -24.92
C LEU A 245 2.71 -18.61 -25.53
N ASN A 246 3.04 -17.44 -26.10
CA ASN A 246 2.10 -16.51 -26.72
C ASN A 246 0.87 -16.21 -25.85
N GLY A 247 1.10 -15.94 -24.56
CA GLY A 247 0.06 -15.60 -23.59
C GLY A 247 -0.72 -16.78 -23.01
N GLN A 248 -0.37 -18.02 -23.36
CA GLN A 248 -1.09 -19.22 -22.90
C GLN A 248 -0.17 -20.10 -22.04
N LYS A 249 -0.71 -20.75 -21.01
CA LYS A 249 0.04 -21.75 -20.21
C LYS A 249 0.45 -22.91 -21.13
N HIS A 250 1.71 -23.30 -21.04
CA HIS A 250 2.31 -24.30 -21.90
C HIS A 250 3.44 -25.05 -21.16
N GLY A 251 3.81 -26.25 -21.59
CA GLY A 251 4.89 -27.01 -20.97
C GLY A 251 4.63 -27.36 -19.50
N ILE A 252 5.68 -27.54 -18.71
CA ILE A 252 5.54 -27.94 -17.30
C ILE A 252 5.09 -26.75 -16.45
N GLY A 253 4.10 -26.96 -15.58
CA GLY A 253 3.68 -25.96 -14.62
C GLY A 253 2.76 -26.50 -13.52
N THR A 254 2.68 -25.71 -12.46
CA THR A 254 1.89 -25.99 -11.27
C THR A 254 0.75 -24.98 -11.16
N PHE A 255 -0.49 -25.46 -11.06
CA PHE A 255 -1.66 -24.65 -10.79
C PHE A 255 -2.20 -24.97 -9.41
N ARG A 256 -2.21 -24.00 -8.51
CA ARG A 256 -2.85 -24.10 -7.20
C ARG A 256 -4.20 -23.42 -7.25
N TYR A 257 -5.21 -24.15 -6.78
CA TYR A 257 -6.56 -23.66 -6.65
C TYR A 257 -6.71 -23.03 -5.28
N ALA A 258 -7.56 -22.01 -5.20
CA ALA A 258 -7.83 -21.35 -3.93
C ALA A 258 -8.40 -22.31 -2.86
N ASN A 259 -9.11 -23.36 -3.27
CA ASN A 259 -9.65 -24.38 -2.37
C ASN A 259 -8.59 -25.38 -1.82
N GLY A 260 -7.30 -25.16 -2.07
CA GLY A 260 -6.20 -26.01 -1.61
C GLY A 260 -5.86 -27.18 -2.54
N ALA A 261 -6.68 -27.48 -3.55
CA ALA A 261 -6.31 -28.44 -4.59
C ALA A 261 -5.14 -27.91 -5.43
N PHE A 262 -4.37 -28.80 -6.06
CA PHE A 262 -3.36 -28.38 -7.03
C PHE A 262 -3.15 -29.41 -8.14
N TYR A 263 -2.66 -28.92 -9.27
CA TYR A 263 -2.18 -29.72 -10.39
C TYR A 263 -0.72 -29.38 -10.64
N GLU A 264 0.10 -30.39 -10.86
CA GLU A 264 1.49 -30.27 -11.29
C GLU A 264 1.69 -31.21 -12.49
N GLY A 265 2.06 -30.67 -13.64
CA GLY A 265 2.18 -31.49 -14.85
C GLY A 265 2.33 -30.65 -16.12
N GLU A 266 2.11 -31.29 -17.27
CA GLU A 266 2.21 -30.62 -18.56
C GLU A 266 0.95 -29.80 -18.88
N TRP A 267 1.15 -28.72 -19.63
CA TRP A 267 0.14 -27.78 -20.07
C TRP A 267 0.27 -27.57 -21.57
N LYS A 268 -0.88 -27.44 -22.24
CA LYS A 268 -0.95 -27.09 -23.66
C LYS A 268 -2.16 -26.21 -23.89
N ASN A 269 -1.93 -25.00 -24.39
CA ASN A 269 -2.96 -24.02 -24.75
C ASN A 269 -3.96 -23.78 -23.59
N ASP A 270 -3.43 -23.44 -22.41
CA ASP A 270 -4.18 -23.24 -21.17
C ASP A 270 -4.85 -24.48 -20.53
N MET A 271 -4.69 -25.67 -21.12
CA MET A 271 -5.28 -26.92 -20.65
C MET A 271 -4.23 -27.87 -20.07
N LYS A 272 -4.61 -28.63 -19.04
CA LYS A 272 -3.78 -29.74 -18.52
C LYS A 272 -3.63 -30.81 -19.61
N HIS A 273 -2.41 -31.28 -19.80
CA HIS A 273 -2.04 -32.24 -20.83
C HIS A 273 -0.94 -33.18 -20.32
N GLY A 274 -0.65 -34.26 -21.03
CA GLY A 274 0.45 -35.18 -20.74
C GLY A 274 0.45 -35.71 -19.30
N ARG A 275 1.64 -35.98 -18.76
CA ARG A 275 1.76 -36.54 -17.41
C ARG A 275 1.57 -35.46 -16.35
N GLY A 276 0.81 -35.79 -15.31
CA GLY A 276 0.66 -34.90 -14.17
C GLY A 276 0.20 -35.58 -12.89
N LYS A 277 0.32 -34.83 -11.79
CA LYS A 277 -0.20 -35.13 -10.47
C LYS A 277 -1.28 -34.10 -10.13
N PHE A 278 -2.48 -34.57 -9.79
CA PHE A 278 -3.55 -33.73 -9.26
C PHE A 278 -3.82 -34.11 -7.80
N VAL A 279 -3.73 -33.16 -6.88
CA VAL A 279 -4.15 -33.31 -5.49
C VAL A 279 -5.49 -32.61 -5.31
N PHE A 280 -6.49 -33.37 -4.90
CA PHE A 280 -7.85 -32.91 -4.66
C PHE A 280 -7.94 -32.17 -3.32
N LYS A 281 -9.01 -31.37 -3.14
CA LYS A 281 -9.26 -30.62 -1.90
C LYS A 281 -9.31 -31.49 -0.63
N ASN A 282 -9.61 -32.78 -0.77
CA ASN A 282 -9.69 -33.75 0.33
C ASN A 282 -8.34 -34.43 0.61
N GLY A 283 -7.25 -34.02 -0.05
CA GLY A 283 -5.92 -34.61 0.11
C GLY A 283 -5.67 -35.87 -0.72
N CYS A 284 -6.70 -36.46 -1.36
CA CYS A 284 -6.48 -37.54 -2.31
C CYS A 284 -5.61 -37.04 -3.48
N SER A 285 -4.83 -37.93 -4.09
CA SER A 285 -4.02 -37.56 -5.25
C SER A 285 -4.15 -38.57 -6.38
N PHE A 286 -4.23 -38.07 -7.60
CA PHE A 286 -4.15 -38.84 -8.83
C PHE A 286 -2.82 -38.52 -9.53
N LYS A 287 -2.15 -39.53 -10.07
CA LYS A 287 -0.97 -39.39 -10.93
C LYS A 287 -1.23 -40.18 -12.21
N GLY A 288 -1.15 -39.54 -13.37
CA GLY A 288 -1.41 -40.20 -14.65
C GLY A 288 -1.45 -39.23 -15.82
N GLU A 289 -1.99 -39.70 -16.94
CA GLU A 289 -2.11 -38.95 -18.20
C GLU A 289 -3.36 -38.04 -18.22
N PHE A 290 -3.19 -36.83 -18.74
CA PHE A 290 -4.22 -35.81 -18.91
C PHE A 290 -4.38 -35.40 -20.38
N GLN A 291 -5.61 -35.24 -20.84
CA GLN A 291 -5.92 -34.72 -22.17
C GLN A 291 -7.04 -33.68 -22.06
N GLU A 292 -6.76 -32.44 -22.50
CA GLU A 292 -7.74 -31.34 -22.53
C GLU A 292 -8.47 -31.15 -21.18
N ASN A 293 -7.69 -31.11 -20.09
CA ASN A 293 -8.16 -31.06 -18.70
C ASN A 293 -8.80 -32.33 -18.12
N ARG A 294 -8.91 -33.42 -18.89
CA ARG A 294 -9.51 -34.69 -18.44
C ARG A 294 -8.45 -35.72 -18.09
N ILE A 295 -8.76 -36.60 -17.14
CA ILE A 295 -7.96 -37.78 -16.81
C ILE A 295 -8.23 -38.85 -17.88
N VAL A 296 -7.19 -39.43 -18.48
CA VAL A 296 -7.31 -40.40 -19.59
C VAL A 296 -7.67 -41.80 -19.09
N GLU A 297 -6.93 -42.32 -18.12
CA GLU A 297 -7.21 -43.60 -17.47
C GLU A 297 -7.70 -43.32 -16.05
N PHE A 298 -8.98 -43.59 -15.80
CA PHE A 298 -9.55 -43.50 -14.45
C PHE A 298 -9.27 -44.85 -13.77
N PRO A 299 -8.35 -44.95 -12.80
CA PRO A 299 -8.22 -46.17 -12.02
C PRO A 299 -9.51 -46.40 -11.24
N ASP A 300 -9.91 -47.66 -11.11
CA ASP A 300 -11.01 -48.12 -10.25
C ASP A 300 -10.69 -47.77 -8.78
N LEU A 301 -10.92 -46.51 -8.40
CA LEU A 301 -10.87 -46.06 -7.03
C LEU A 301 -12.06 -46.70 -6.32
N VAL A 302 -11.82 -47.80 -5.60
CA VAL A 302 -12.78 -48.36 -4.65
C VAL A 302 -13.03 -47.30 -3.58
N LEU A 303 -14.11 -46.54 -3.78
CA LEU A 303 -14.56 -45.47 -2.90
C LEU A 303 -15.11 -46.13 -1.64
N SER A 304 -14.28 -46.33 -0.62
CA SER A 304 -14.72 -46.76 0.70
C SER A 304 -15.60 -45.68 1.33
N GLY A 305 -16.90 -45.76 1.04
CA GLY A 305 -18.01 -45.29 1.87
C GLY A 305 -17.94 -43.85 2.35
N MET A 306 -18.10 -42.86 1.46
CA MET A 306 -18.65 -41.55 1.82
C MET A 306 -19.41 -40.98 0.63
N THR A 307 -20.63 -40.50 0.87
CA THR A 307 -21.47 -39.78 -0.09
C THR A 307 -20.67 -38.68 -0.78
N THR A 308 -20.47 -38.83 -2.09
CA THR A 308 -19.98 -37.77 -2.97
C THR A 308 -20.84 -36.52 -2.79
N PRO A 309 -20.28 -35.35 -2.39
CA PRO A 309 -20.97 -34.10 -2.59
C PRO A 309 -21.00 -33.86 -4.10
N ASP A 310 -22.18 -34.13 -4.66
CA ASP A 310 -22.70 -33.77 -5.97
C ASP A 310 -21.70 -33.06 -6.91
N ILE A 311 -21.03 -33.86 -7.75
CA ILE A 311 -20.08 -33.41 -8.78
C ILE A 311 -20.82 -32.66 -9.91
N THR A 312 -22.15 -32.66 -9.91
CA THR A 312 -22.96 -31.89 -10.86
C THR A 312 -22.78 -30.37 -10.72
N LYS A 313 -22.29 -29.87 -9.58
CA LYS A 313 -21.86 -28.46 -9.44
C LYS A 313 -20.49 -28.14 -10.07
N CYS A 314 -19.78 -29.15 -10.60
CA CYS A 314 -18.49 -29.01 -11.28
C CYS A 314 -18.55 -29.28 -12.80
N GLY A 315 -19.74 -29.34 -13.42
CA GLY A 315 -19.88 -29.35 -14.88
C GLY A 315 -19.37 -30.62 -15.58
N ILE A 316 -19.57 -31.80 -14.97
CA ILE A 316 -19.32 -33.10 -15.63
C ILE A 316 -20.59 -33.95 -15.47
N THR A 317 -21.20 -34.37 -16.58
CA THR A 317 -22.38 -35.24 -16.62
C THR A 317 -22.00 -36.70 -16.46
N VAL A 318 -22.54 -37.39 -15.44
CA VAL A 318 -22.70 -38.86 -15.40
C VAL A 318 -23.97 -39.22 -14.62
N ILE A 319 -24.66 -40.28 -15.07
CA ILE A 319 -25.99 -40.79 -14.68
C ILE A 319 -25.93 -41.68 -13.41
N SER A 320 -26.96 -41.59 -12.56
CA SER A 320 -27.16 -42.36 -11.31
C SER A 320 -27.83 -43.73 -11.51
N PRO A 321 -27.75 -44.66 -10.54
CA PRO A 321 -28.97 -44.99 -9.76
C PRO A 321 -28.81 -45.33 -8.24
N SER A 322 -29.81 -44.86 -7.48
CA SER A 322 -30.51 -45.42 -6.27
C SER A 322 -29.81 -45.67 -4.91
N SER A 323 -30.11 -44.78 -3.93
CA SER A 323 -30.58 -44.88 -2.50
C SER A 323 -30.31 -46.11 -1.58
N PRO A 324 -30.45 -46.02 -0.22
CA PRO A 324 -30.47 -44.87 0.73
C PRO A 324 -29.62 -45.03 2.04
N CYS A 325 -29.61 -43.96 2.86
CA CYS A 325 -29.23 -43.84 4.30
C CYS A 325 -27.72 -43.67 4.62
N GLY A 326 -27.23 -42.85 5.56
CA GLY A 326 -27.82 -41.93 6.54
C GLY A 326 -26.71 -41.38 7.47
N ASN A 327 -27.02 -40.27 8.15
CA ASN A 327 -26.38 -39.63 9.31
C ASN A 327 -25.34 -38.50 9.13
N ASN A 328 -25.73 -37.38 9.74
CA ASN A 328 -25.03 -36.10 9.94
C ASN A 328 -23.74 -36.25 10.76
N LEU A 329 -22.69 -35.55 10.33
CA LEU A 329 -21.70 -34.93 11.21
C LEU A 329 -21.24 -33.60 10.58
N ASN A 330 -21.74 -32.50 11.15
CA ASN A 330 -21.26 -31.15 10.92
C ASN A 330 -19.78 -31.08 11.33
N THR A 331 -18.90 -30.74 10.39
CA THR A 331 -17.54 -30.30 10.71
C THR A 331 -17.22 -29.04 9.92
N GLU A 332 -17.17 -27.92 10.63
CA GLU A 332 -16.53 -26.67 10.22
C GLU A 332 -15.00 -26.82 10.13
N ASN A 333 -14.52 -27.90 9.50
CA ASN A 333 -13.10 -28.16 9.32
C ASN A 333 -12.62 -27.52 8.01
N ASN A 334 -12.63 -26.18 7.98
CA ASN A 334 -11.67 -25.44 7.15
C ASN A 334 -10.30 -25.53 7.83
N VAL A 335 -9.73 -26.74 7.86
CA VAL A 335 -8.32 -26.94 8.17
C VAL A 335 -7.58 -26.52 6.90
N ILE A 336 -7.38 -25.22 6.77
CA ILE A 336 -6.34 -24.68 5.90
C ILE A 336 -5.04 -25.25 6.47
N PHE A 337 -4.38 -26.13 5.72
CA PHE A 337 -3.05 -26.61 6.05
C PHE A 337 -2.09 -25.42 5.89
N PHE A 338 -2.00 -24.61 6.96
CA PHE A 338 -0.86 -23.72 7.13
C PHE A 338 0.34 -24.62 7.38
N GLU A 339 1.28 -24.65 6.44
CA GLU A 339 2.62 -25.06 6.78
C GLU A 339 3.16 -23.93 7.68
N ILE A 340 3.05 -24.13 8.99
CA ILE A 340 3.54 -23.21 10.01
C ILE A 340 5.06 -23.38 10.02
N ASP A 341 5.74 -22.68 9.12
CA ASP A 341 7.19 -22.64 9.07
C ASP A 341 7.69 -21.47 9.94
N ILE A 342 8.22 -21.81 11.12
CA ILE A 342 8.82 -20.86 12.07
C ILE A 342 10.34 -20.89 12.04
N ARG A 343 10.96 -21.57 11.06
CA ARG A 343 12.43 -21.65 10.97
C ARG A 343 13.06 -20.27 10.81
N GLU A 344 12.41 -19.40 10.04
CA GLU A 344 12.81 -18.00 9.90
C GLU A 344 12.78 -17.27 11.24
N VAL A 345 11.74 -17.49 12.05
CA VAL A 345 11.64 -16.95 13.42
C VAL A 345 12.74 -17.49 14.33
N LEU A 346 13.06 -18.79 14.26
CA LEU A 346 14.13 -19.40 15.05
C LEU A 346 15.52 -18.92 14.64
N PHE A 347 15.72 -18.69 13.34
CA PHE A 347 16.94 -18.09 12.80
C PHE A 347 17.14 -16.66 13.32
N GLU A 348 16.09 -15.83 13.27
CA GLU A 348 16.13 -14.47 13.84
C GLU A 348 16.43 -14.45 15.34
N LEU A 349 16.06 -15.51 16.07
CA LEU A 349 16.34 -15.67 17.49
C LEU A 349 17.71 -16.32 17.79
N ASN A 350 18.56 -16.51 16.78
CA ASN A 350 19.91 -17.09 16.88
C ASN A 350 19.98 -18.52 17.47
N PHE A 351 19.02 -19.38 17.12
CA PHE A 351 19.11 -20.81 17.46
C PHE A 351 19.91 -21.60 16.41
N ASP A 352 20.83 -22.46 16.85
CA ASP A 352 21.66 -23.32 15.99
C ASP A 352 20.82 -24.31 15.15
N CYS A 353 21.36 -24.75 14.00
CA CYS A 353 20.60 -25.51 13.01
C CYS A 353 20.06 -26.86 13.50
N ASP A 354 20.81 -27.56 14.37
CA ASP A 354 20.43 -28.88 14.88
C ASP A 354 19.33 -28.77 15.96
N ASP A 355 19.41 -27.77 16.83
CA ASP A 355 18.38 -27.50 17.85
C ASP A 355 17.11 -26.86 17.25
N SER A 356 17.28 -26.04 16.20
CA SER A 356 16.20 -25.33 15.51
C SER A 356 15.17 -26.29 14.88
N PHE A 357 15.59 -27.42 14.31
CA PHE A 357 14.64 -28.39 13.75
C PHE A 357 13.78 -29.06 14.84
N ILE A 358 14.40 -29.44 15.96
CA ILE A 358 13.73 -30.10 17.08
C ILE A 358 12.75 -29.12 17.74
N GLU A 359 13.20 -27.90 18.03
CA GLU A 359 12.36 -26.85 18.62
C GLU A 359 11.23 -26.43 17.67
N SER A 360 11.51 -26.33 16.36
CA SER A 360 10.48 -26.03 15.36
C SER A 360 9.34 -27.04 15.43
N LYS A 361 9.66 -28.34 15.46
CA LYS A 361 8.66 -29.39 15.55
C LYS A 361 7.84 -29.31 16.84
N LYS A 362 8.50 -29.11 17.99
CA LYS A 362 7.81 -28.98 19.29
C LYS A 362 6.85 -27.78 19.31
N ILE A 363 7.28 -26.62 18.83
CA ILE A 363 6.42 -25.43 18.77
C ILE A 363 5.26 -25.68 17.83
N THR A 364 5.47 -26.28 16.65
CA THR A 364 4.36 -26.63 15.74
C THR A 364 3.34 -27.54 16.42
N ASP A 365 3.79 -28.57 17.16
CA ASP A 365 2.91 -29.48 17.90
C ASP A 365 2.11 -28.76 19.00
N ILE A 366 2.77 -27.88 19.77
CA ILE A 366 2.10 -27.05 20.79
C ILE A 366 1.10 -26.10 20.12
N MET A 367 1.50 -25.43 19.04
CA MET A 367 0.65 -24.47 18.34
C MET A 367 -0.60 -25.14 17.77
N LEU A 368 -0.49 -26.35 17.21
CA LEU A 368 -1.63 -27.14 16.75
C LEU A 368 -2.58 -27.51 17.89
N ARG A 369 -2.04 -27.86 19.06
CA ARG A 369 -2.84 -28.15 20.27
C ARG A 369 -3.68 -26.95 20.71
N PHE A 370 -3.11 -25.75 20.67
CA PHE A 370 -3.76 -24.51 21.11
C PHE A 370 -4.42 -23.69 19.98
N PHE A 371 -4.37 -24.16 18.74
CA PHE A 371 -4.72 -23.36 17.55
C PHE A 371 -6.14 -22.79 17.60
N SER A 372 -7.11 -23.57 18.07
CA SER A 372 -8.51 -23.13 18.18
C SER A 372 -8.67 -21.97 19.15
N GLN A 373 -7.94 -21.98 20.26
CA GLN A 373 -7.95 -20.92 21.28
C GLN A 373 -7.23 -19.68 20.77
N ILE A 374 -6.05 -19.83 20.14
CA ILE A 374 -5.32 -18.70 19.55
C ILE A 374 -6.18 -18.02 18.48
N LYS A 375 -6.81 -18.81 17.60
CA LYS A 375 -7.72 -18.30 16.56
C LYS A 375 -8.94 -17.61 17.16
N LYS A 376 -9.43 -18.07 18.32
CA LYS A 376 -10.52 -17.42 19.04
C LYS A 376 -10.09 -16.04 19.56
N ILE A 377 -8.95 -15.95 20.25
CA ILE A 377 -8.38 -14.69 20.75
C ILE A 377 -8.20 -13.71 19.59
N TYR A 378 -7.52 -14.15 18.52
CA TYR A 378 -7.29 -13.35 17.33
C TYR A 378 -8.60 -12.79 16.74
N ARG A 379 -9.61 -13.65 16.56
CA ARG A 379 -10.92 -13.25 16.03
C ARG A 379 -11.70 -12.31 16.94
N GLN A 380 -11.51 -12.41 18.25
CA GLN A 380 -12.18 -11.53 19.20
C GLN A 380 -11.62 -10.11 19.09
N TYR A 381 -10.29 -9.96 19.09
CA TYR A 381 -9.66 -8.64 18.92
C TYR A 381 -9.83 -8.05 17.52
N SER A 382 -9.85 -8.87 16.46
CA SER A 382 -10.03 -8.38 15.08
C SER A 382 -11.41 -7.79 14.79
N LYS A 383 -12.37 -7.93 15.70
CA LYS A 383 -13.74 -7.40 15.54
C LYS A 383 -13.92 -6.04 16.20
N VAL A 384 -13.04 -5.68 17.13
CA VAL A 384 -13.24 -4.52 17.99
C VAL A 384 -12.96 -3.23 17.22
N GLY A 385 -13.87 -2.26 17.25
CA GLY A 385 -13.73 -1.00 16.51
C GLY A 385 -13.98 -1.12 15.01
N HIS A 386 -14.74 -2.13 14.58
CA HIS A 386 -15.16 -2.30 13.18
C HIS A 386 -16.69 -2.38 13.07
N GLU A 387 -17.21 -1.97 11.91
CA GLU A 387 -18.59 -2.25 11.50
C GLU A 387 -18.62 -3.57 10.69
N PRO A 388 -19.63 -4.43 10.90
CA PRO A 388 -19.83 -5.60 10.03
C PRO A 388 -20.01 -5.18 8.57
N PRO A 389 -19.50 -5.95 7.59
CA PRO A 389 -18.85 -7.25 7.73
C PRO A 389 -17.36 -7.17 8.07
N PHE A 390 -16.91 -8.00 9.03
CA PHE A 390 -15.52 -8.03 9.48
C PHE A 390 -14.61 -8.81 8.53
N ASP A 391 -13.48 -8.21 8.19
CA ASP A 391 -12.41 -8.83 7.40
C ASP A 391 -11.65 -9.93 8.18
N ASN A 392 -11.87 -10.04 9.49
CA ASN A 392 -11.11 -10.88 10.42
C ASN A 392 -9.59 -10.65 10.29
N THR A 393 -9.19 -9.39 10.11
CA THR A 393 -7.80 -8.97 10.08
C THR A 393 -7.57 -8.04 11.27
N LEU A 394 -6.56 -8.37 12.08
CA LEU A 394 -6.16 -7.61 13.26
C LEU A 394 -5.32 -6.42 12.80
N THR A 395 -5.53 -5.26 13.41
CA THR A 395 -4.66 -4.09 13.28
C THR A 395 -3.66 -4.05 14.43
N ASN A 396 -2.53 -3.40 14.23
CA ASN A 396 -1.54 -3.26 15.29
C ASN A 396 -2.09 -2.55 16.55
N ILE A 397 -2.97 -1.57 16.41
CA ILE A 397 -3.63 -0.94 17.57
C ILE A 397 -4.48 -1.94 18.38
N GLN A 398 -5.17 -2.87 17.72
CA GLN A 398 -5.88 -3.97 18.38
C GLN A 398 -4.91 -5.00 18.99
N PHE A 399 -3.77 -5.24 18.34
CA PHE A 399 -2.71 -6.10 18.90
C PHE A 399 -2.10 -5.50 20.18
N CYS A 400 -1.82 -4.20 20.21
CA CYS A 400 -1.39 -3.50 21.42
C CYS A 400 -2.44 -3.62 22.54
N ARG A 401 -3.74 -3.54 22.21
CA ARG A 401 -4.83 -3.75 23.18
C ARG A 401 -4.81 -5.18 23.72
N PHE A 402 -4.59 -6.18 22.87
CA PHE A 402 -4.37 -7.57 23.28
C PHE A 402 -3.20 -7.70 24.28
N LEU A 403 -2.05 -7.07 24.02
CA LEU A 403 -0.91 -7.08 24.94
C LEU A 403 -1.26 -6.45 26.30
N LYS A 404 -2.05 -5.38 26.30
CA LYS A 404 -2.49 -4.68 27.51
C LYS A 404 -3.51 -5.47 28.32
N ASP A 405 -4.56 -5.96 27.68
CA ASP A 405 -5.63 -6.73 28.34
C ASP A 405 -5.10 -8.01 28.98
N TYR A 406 -4.12 -8.67 28.37
CA TYR A 406 -3.47 -9.85 28.96
C TYR A 406 -2.37 -9.51 29.98
N GLY A 407 -2.05 -8.23 30.19
CA GLY A 407 -1.00 -7.80 31.12
C GLY A 407 0.39 -8.26 30.70
N LEU A 408 0.63 -8.43 29.40
CA LEU A 408 1.93 -8.94 28.91
C LEU A 408 3.04 -7.89 29.03
N HIS A 409 2.67 -6.61 29.05
CA HIS A 409 3.57 -5.47 29.26
C HIS A 409 3.98 -5.26 30.74
N THR A 410 3.28 -5.85 31.71
CA THR A 410 3.61 -5.66 33.13
C THR A 410 4.77 -6.54 33.61
N LYS A 411 5.29 -7.41 32.74
CA LYS A 411 6.44 -8.30 33.01
C LYS A 411 7.81 -7.62 32.80
N GLY A 412 7.87 -6.30 32.97
CA GLY A 412 9.11 -5.53 32.88
C GLY A 412 9.44 -4.99 31.49
N ALA A 413 8.48 -4.94 30.56
CA ALA A 413 8.69 -4.38 29.22
C ALA A 413 7.47 -3.61 28.71
N SER A 414 7.68 -2.41 28.18
CA SER A 414 6.62 -1.59 27.61
C SER A 414 6.03 -2.21 26.33
N VAL A 415 4.82 -1.79 25.95
CA VAL A 415 4.21 -2.21 24.68
C VAL A 415 5.10 -1.82 23.48
N SER A 416 5.77 -0.68 23.56
CA SER A 416 6.71 -0.19 22.54
C SER A 416 7.95 -1.08 22.44
N GLU A 417 8.53 -1.48 23.57
CA GLU A 417 9.68 -2.38 23.63
C GLU A 417 9.33 -3.76 23.06
N ILE A 418 8.15 -4.28 23.40
CA ILE A 418 7.64 -5.54 22.84
C ILE A 418 7.49 -5.42 21.32
N ALA A 419 6.86 -4.35 20.82
CA ALA A 419 6.64 -4.14 19.39
C ALA A 419 7.97 -4.04 18.62
N ALA A 420 8.95 -3.31 19.15
CA ALA A 420 10.29 -3.18 18.57
C ALA A 420 11.05 -4.50 18.53
N TYR A 421 10.84 -5.38 19.51
CA TYR A 421 11.48 -6.69 19.56
C TYR A 421 10.89 -7.68 18.53
N ILE A 422 9.55 -7.76 18.45
CA ILE A 422 8.88 -8.77 17.60
C ILE A 422 8.91 -8.40 16.11
N ASP A 423 9.06 -7.11 15.78
CA ASP A 423 9.11 -6.58 14.42
C ASP A 423 10.29 -5.61 14.26
N ALA A 424 11.46 -6.19 13.97
CA ALA A 424 12.70 -5.45 13.77
C ALA A 424 12.64 -4.49 12.57
N GLU A 425 11.75 -4.73 11.61
CA GLU A 425 11.57 -3.87 10.44
C GLU A 425 10.72 -2.61 10.75
N GLY A 426 10.11 -2.55 11.94
CA GLY A 426 9.41 -1.36 12.43
C GLY A 426 8.05 -1.09 11.77
N HIS A 427 7.41 -2.09 11.18
CA HIS A 427 6.06 -2.00 10.63
C HIS A 427 5.00 -1.75 11.72
N LEU A 428 5.21 -2.27 12.93
CA LEU A 428 4.37 -2.04 14.11
C LEU A 428 4.51 -0.62 14.68
N ASN A 429 5.28 0.26 14.05
CA ASN A 429 5.18 1.70 14.29
C ASN A 429 3.91 2.31 13.66
N ASP A 430 3.28 1.61 12.70
CA ASP A 430 1.98 2.00 12.17
C ASP A 430 0.83 1.36 12.98
N PRO A 431 -0.02 2.15 13.67
CA PRO A 431 -1.18 1.63 14.38
C PRO A 431 -2.17 0.87 13.49
N LEU A 432 -2.23 1.21 12.20
CA LEU A 432 -3.11 0.61 11.21
C LEU A 432 -2.48 -0.57 10.46
N LYS A 433 -1.24 -0.95 10.77
CA LYS A 433 -0.61 -2.12 10.15
C LYS A 433 -1.50 -3.33 10.35
N LEU A 434 -1.90 -3.95 9.24
CA LEU A 434 -2.63 -5.20 9.24
C LEU A 434 -1.69 -6.34 9.63
N ILE A 435 -2.14 -7.16 10.58
CA ILE A 435 -1.46 -8.32 11.14
C ILE A 435 -2.31 -9.53 10.80
N LEU A 436 -1.85 -10.39 9.89
CA LEU A 436 -2.54 -11.63 9.54
C LEU A 436 -2.39 -12.65 10.68
N LEU A 437 -3.17 -13.74 10.68
CA LEU A 437 -3.07 -14.77 11.72
C LEU A 437 -1.70 -15.43 11.69
N LYS A 438 -1.08 -15.57 10.51
CA LYS A 438 0.30 -16.07 10.40
C LYS A 438 1.27 -15.14 11.12
N ASP A 439 1.17 -13.84 10.86
CA ASP A 439 2.05 -12.84 11.50
C ASP A 439 1.81 -12.80 13.01
N PHE A 440 0.55 -12.86 13.44
CA PHE A 440 0.18 -12.95 14.85
C PHE A 440 0.75 -14.20 15.54
N LEU A 441 0.70 -15.37 14.88
CA LEU A 441 1.30 -16.60 15.41
C LEU A 441 2.83 -16.46 15.55
N ASN A 442 3.49 -15.89 14.54
CA ASN A 442 4.92 -15.60 14.58
C ASN A 442 5.26 -14.63 15.73
N TYR A 443 4.46 -13.58 15.91
CA TYR A 443 4.61 -12.61 16.99
C TYR A 443 4.39 -13.22 18.37
N ILE A 444 3.42 -14.13 18.55
CA ILE A 444 3.24 -14.83 19.83
C ILE A 444 4.47 -15.70 20.14
N VAL A 445 5.06 -16.38 19.15
CA VAL A 445 6.28 -17.17 19.37
C VAL A 445 7.44 -16.26 19.82
N LYS A 446 7.71 -15.17 19.08
CA LYS A 446 8.75 -14.19 19.45
C LYS A 446 8.50 -13.57 20.83
N LEU A 447 7.25 -13.20 21.10
CA LEU A 447 6.81 -12.65 22.39
C LEU A 447 7.03 -13.63 23.54
N SER A 448 6.74 -14.92 23.32
CA SER A 448 6.96 -15.94 24.35
C SER A 448 8.43 -16.02 24.73
N PHE A 449 9.33 -16.02 23.75
CA PHE A 449 10.75 -16.01 24.02
C PHE A 449 11.19 -14.72 24.72
N PHE A 450 10.73 -13.56 24.24
CA PHE A 450 11.03 -12.27 24.87
C PHE A 450 10.67 -12.22 26.36
N LEU A 451 9.48 -12.71 26.72
CA LEU A 451 8.96 -12.66 28.09
C LEU A 451 9.58 -13.69 29.03
N TYR A 452 10.05 -14.83 28.51
CA TYR A 452 10.39 -16.00 29.34
C TYR A 452 11.79 -16.57 29.10
N LYS A 453 12.61 -15.97 28.23
CA LYS A 453 14.00 -16.42 27.94
C LYS A 453 14.90 -16.51 29.17
N GLU A 454 14.63 -15.73 30.23
CA GLU A 454 15.40 -15.81 31.48
C GLU A 454 14.96 -16.99 32.37
N GLN A 455 13.75 -17.50 32.18
CA GLN A 455 13.16 -18.59 32.97
C GLN A 455 13.35 -19.95 32.32
N PHE A 456 13.35 -20.00 30.98
CA PHE A 456 13.49 -21.25 30.22
C PHE A 456 14.52 -21.11 29.11
N VAL A 457 15.31 -22.17 28.92
CA VAL A 457 16.33 -22.27 27.86
C VAL A 457 15.68 -22.58 26.50
N SER A 458 14.59 -23.36 26.50
CA SER A 458 13.89 -23.78 25.28
C SER A 458 12.74 -22.84 24.94
N ILE A 459 12.70 -22.38 23.69
CA ILE A 459 11.62 -21.56 23.17
C ILE A 459 10.27 -22.30 23.16
N SER A 460 10.28 -23.63 22.97
CA SER A 460 9.06 -24.43 23.09
C SER A 460 8.47 -24.37 24.50
N CYS A 461 9.29 -24.35 25.55
CA CYS A 461 8.85 -24.15 26.93
C CYS A 461 8.33 -22.73 27.18
N CYS A 462 9.02 -21.71 26.66
CA CYS A 462 8.54 -20.32 26.72
C CYS A 462 7.14 -20.18 26.08
N PHE A 463 6.95 -20.80 24.91
CA PHE A 463 5.69 -20.77 24.18
C PHE A 463 4.58 -21.50 24.93
N GLU A 464 4.86 -22.67 25.52
CA GLU A 464 3.89 -23.41 26.33
C GLU A 464 3.46 -22.63 27.58
N GLU A 465 4.39 -21.93 28.25
CA GLU A 465 4.07 -21.08 29.41
C GLU A 465 3.21 -19.87 29.02
N LEU A 466 3.54 -19.19 27.91
CA LEU A 466 2.69 -18.10 27.40
C LEU A 466 1.29 -18.61 27.08
N MET A 467 1.17 -19.76 26.41
CA MET A 467 -0.14 -20.34 26.08
C MET A 467 -0.96 -20.71 27.32
N SER A 468 -0.30 -21.24 28.36
CA SER A 468 -0.91 -21.51 29.67
C SER A 468 -1.47 -20.23 30.30
N CYS A 469 -0.74 -19.11 30.26
CA CYS A 469 -1.22 -17.81 30.72
C CYS A 469 -2.42 -17.29 29.90
N LEU A 470 -2.32 -17.31 28.56
CA LEU A 470 -3.37 -16.81 27.68
C LEU A 470 -4.68 -17.59 27.81
N CYS A 471 -4.60 -18.90 28.05
CA CYS A 471 -5.79 -19.75 28.18
C CYS A 471 -6.51 -19.60 29.53
N LYS A 472 -5.84 -19.13 30.59
CA LYS A 472 -6.42 -18.98 31.93
C LYS A 472 -7.24 -17.70 32.11
N LYS A 473 -6.89 -16.63 31.39
CA LYS A 473 -7.54 -15.31 31.55
C LYS A 473 -8.77 -15.21 30.64
N PRO A 474 -9.95 -14.79 31.16
CA PRO A 474 -11.13 -14.57 30.33
C PRO A 474 -10.90 -13.38 29.38
N PHE A 475 -11.56 -13.42 28.22
CA PHE A 475 -11.56 -12.30 27.28
C PHE A 475 -12.33 -11.11 27.88
N ALA A 476 -11.63 -9.99 28.08
CA ALA A 476 -12.20 -8.73 28.54
C ALA A 476 -11.43 -7.59 27.89
N ILE A 477 -12.14 -6.69 27.21
CA ILE A 477 -11.55 -5.51 26.56
C ILE A 477 -11.58 -4.36 27.55
N ALA A 478 -10.41 -3.83 27.91
CA ALA A 478 -10.30 -2.61 28.71
C ALA A 478 -9.96 -1.39 27.84
N GLY A 479 -9.77 -0.23 28.49
CA GLY A 479 -9.40 1.03 27.86
C GLY A 479 -10.57 1.89 27.37
N TYR A 480 -10.29 3.15 27.05
CA TYR A 480 -11.31 4.15 26.70
C TYR A 480 -11.82 4.06 25.26
N VAL A 481 -11.01 3.50 24.35
CA VAL A 481 -11.36 3.42 22.92
C VAL A 481 -12.22 2.20 22.65
N PHE A 482 -11.75 1.02 23.07
CA PHE A 482 -12.28 -0.26 22.62
C PHE A 482 -13.32 -0.90 23.56
N ALA A 483 -13.51 -0.37 24.76
CA ALA A 483 -14.53 -0.86 25.70
C ALA A 483 -15.96 -0.76 25.15
N ASN A 484 -16.23 0.19 24.25
CA ASN A 484 -17.52 0.35 23.58
C ASN A 484 -17.32 0.49 22.07
N ASN A 485 -17.94 -0.40 21.28
CA ASN A 485 -17.71 -0.46 19.83
C ASN A 485 -18.17 0.81 19.09
N SER A 486 -19.27 1.43 19.53
CA SER A 486 -19.77 2.66 18.91
C SER A 486 -18.86 3.86 19.21
N VAL A 487 -18.31 3.93 20.42
CA VAL A 487 -17.29 4.94 20.77
C VAL A 487 -16.00 4.69 19.99
N ALA A 488 -15.57 3.44 19.85
CA ALA A 488 -14.42 3.07 19.06
C ALA A 488 -14.55 3.54 17.61
N LEU A 489 -15.70 3.31 16.97
CA LEU A 489 -15.95 3.71 15.58
C LEU A 489 -15.89 5.23 15.38
N GLU A 490 -16.45 6.00 16.31
CA GLU A 490 -16.37 7.46 16.24
C GLU A 490 -14.94 7.96 16.50
N ALA A 491 -14.27 7.43 17.54
CA ALA A 491 -12.90 7.82 17.88
C ALA A 491 -11.92 7.51 16.75
N LEU A 492 -12.01 6.33 16.13
CA LEU A 492 -11.09 5.88 15.08
C LEU A 492 -11.07 6.79 13.85
N LYS A 493 -12.10 7.61 13.62
CA LYS A 493 -12.11 8.67 12.58
C LYS A 493 -10.97 9.68 12.76
N TYR A 494 -10.55 9.92 14.00
CA TYR A 494 -9.52 10.88 14.37
C TYR A 494 -8.11 10.28 14.47
N MET A 495 -7.97 8.97 14.28
CA MET A 495 -6.72 8.25 14.53
C MET A 495 -5.54 8.75 13.68
N ASN A 496 -5.74 9.00 12.39
CA ASN A 496 -4.67 9.48 11.50
C ASN A 496 -4.16 10.86 11.94
N SER A 497 -5.06 11.79 12.26
CA SER A 497 -4.71 13.11 12.77
C SER A 497 -4.01 13.01 14.13
N CYS A 498 -4.47 12.14 15.03
CA CYS A 498 -3.80 11.88 16.32
C CYS A 498 -2.40 11.28 16.13
N LYS A 499 -2.21 10.43 15.12
CA LYS A 499 -0.90 9.87 14.76
C LYS A 499 0.07 10.95 14.32
N GLU A 500 -0.39 11.99 13.61
CA GLU A 500 0.45 13.15 13.28
C GLU A 500 0.84 13.94 14.52
N VAL A 501 -0.11 14.19 15.44
CA VAL A 501 0.17 14.86 16.71
C VAL A 501 1.20 14.06 17.53
N PHE A 502 0.98 12.76 17.68
CA PHE A 502 1.90 11.88 18.41
C PHE A 502 3.31 11.94 17.82
N LYS A 503 3.44 11.76 16.50
CA LYS A 503 4.73 11.81 15.80
C LYS A 503 5.43 13.16 15.92
N TYR A 504 4.68 14.26 15.96
CA TYR A 504 5.26 15.60 16.08
C TYR A 504 5.97 15.82 17.41
N PHE A 505 5.40 15.29 18.49
CA PHE A 505 5.93 15.47 19.84
C PHE A 505 6.80 14.31 20.33
N SER A 506 6.97 13.26 19.52
CA SER A 506 7.81 12.12 19.87
C SER A 506 9.26 12.38 19.46
N ASP A 507 10.22 11.94 20.30
CA ASP A 507 11.64 12.12 20.01
C ASP A 507 12.15 11.04 19.02
N PRO A 508 12.87 11.41 17.95
CA PRO A 508 13.59 10.45 17.09
C PRO A 508 14.78 9.83 17.84
N PRO A 509 15.15 8.55 17.56
CA PRO A 509 14.68 7.70 16.47
C PRO A 509 13.51 6.76 16.83
N TYR A 510 13.11 6.68 18.10
CA TYR A 510 12.20 5.64 18.59
C TYR A 510 10.72 6.03 18.54
N ASN A 511 10.38 7.27 18.17
CA ASN A 511 9.01 7.80 18.23
C ASN A 511 8.36 7.56 19.61
N SER A 512 9.12 7.73 20.68
CA SER A 512 8.61 7.55 22.04
C SER A 512 8.22 8.89 22.67
N LEU A 513 7.14 8.84 23.44
CA LEU A 513 6.58 9.97 24.18
C LEU A 513 6.53 9.57 25.65
N THR A 514 7.11 10.34 26.56
CA THR A 514 6.99 10.04 28.00
C THR A 514 5.71 10.61 28.60
N VAL A 515 5.27 10.09 29.75
CA VAL A 515 4.18 10.68 30.53
C VAL A 515 4.47 12.16 30.85
N HIS A 516 5.72 12.52 31.11
CA HIS A 516 6.15 13.91 31.28
C HIS A 516 5.81 14.77 30.05
N CYS A 517 6.27 14.33 28.88
CA CYS A 517 6.04 15.04 27.62
C CYS A 517 4.55 15.15 27.33
N LEU A 518 3.77 14.10 27.60
CA LEU A 518 2.31 14.13 27.45
C LEU A 518 1.66 15.23 28.31
N ILE A 519 2.02 15.32 29.59
CA ILE A 519 1.50 16.36 30.49
C ILE A 519 1.91 17.76 29.98
N MET A 520 3.13 17.89 29.44
CA MET A 520 3.59 19.15 28.82
C MET A 520 2.81 19.51 27.56
N ILE A 521 2.51 18.55 26.67
CA ILE A 521 1.68 18.79 25.49
C ILE A 521 0.32 19.35 25.89
N PHE A 522 -0.35 18.76 26.88
CA PHE A 522 -1.65 19.25 27.36
C PHE A 522 -1.58 20.68 27.92
N LYS A 523 -0.47 21.03 28.57
CA LYS A 523 -0.24 22.38 29.08
C LYS A 523 0.07 23.36 27.94
N GLU A 524 0.94 23.00 27.01
CA GLU A 524 1.35 23.85 25.88
C GLU A 524 0.21 24.13 24.92
N LEU A 525 -0.57 23.10 24.58
CA LEU A 525 -1.76 23.23 23.72
C LEU A 525 -2.96 23.85 24.46
N LYS A 526 -2.81 24.21 25.74
CA LYS A 526 -3.87 24.79 26.59
C LYS A 526 -5.13 23.94 26.64
N LEU A 527 -4.97 22.62 26.71
CA LEU A 527 -6.06 21.65 26.80
C LEU A 527 -6.53 21.43 28.25
N LEU A 528 -5.81 21.96 29.24
CA LEU A 528 -6.26 21.90 30.64
C LEU A 528 -7.28 23.02 30.91
N ASN A 529 -8.38 22.66 31.58
CA ASN A 529 -9.44 23.59 31.96
C ASN A 529 -10.03 23.21 33.34
N GLU A 530 -11.10 23.88 33.78
CA GLU A 530 -11.76 23.60 35.07
C GLU A 530 -12.27 22.15 35.18
N ASN A 531 -12.70 21.57 34.05
CA ASN A 531 -13.22 20.21 33.98
C ASN A 531 -12.10 19.16 33.80
N LEU A 532 -11.08 19.45 32.99
CA LEU A 532 -9.91 18.62 32.75
C LEU A 532 -8.68 19.24 33.44
N THR A 533 -8.56 18.98 34.74
CA THR A 533 -7.41 19.42 35.54
C THR A 533 -6.25 18.44 35.40
N CYS A 534 -5.04 18.86 35.79
CA CYS A 534 -3.85 18.00 35.76
C CYS A 534 -4.04 16.72 36.61
N SER A 535 -4.73 16.81 37.76
CA SER A 535 -5.06 15.65 38.59
C SER A 535 -5.96 14.64 37.87
N LYS A 536 -6.96 15.13 37.11
CA LYS A 536 -7.85 14.27 36.31
C LYS A 536 -7.13 13.65 35.12
N LEU A 537 -6.25 14.39 34.46
CA LEU A 537 -5.38 13.84 33.42
C LEU A 537 -4.51 12.70 33.96
N VAL A 538 -3.91 12.90 35.14
CA VAL A 538 -3.13 11.85 35.82
C VAL A 538 -4.01 10.64 36.18
N SER A 539 -5.25 10.83 36.63
CA SER A 539 -6.15 9.71 36.89
C SER A 539 -6.51 8.92 35.62
N ILE A 540 -6.63 9.59 34.47
CA ILE A 540 -6.89 8.94 33.18
C ILE A 540 -5.65 8.16 32.73
N ILE A 541 -4.44 8.73 32.87
CA ILE A 541 -3.18 8.05 32.53
C ILE A 541 -3.00 6.76 33.36
N ARG A 542 -3.51 6.75 34.59
CA ARG A 542 -3.42 5.66 35.55
C ARG A 542 -4.63 4.71 35.55
N SER A 543 -5.58 4.87 34.64
CA SER A 543 -6.85 4.14 34.69
C SER A 543 -6.71 2.62 34.63
N GLU A 544 -5.58 2.13 34.14
CA GLU A 544 -5.25 0.70 34.00
C GLU A 544 -4.04 0.27 34.84
N ASP A 545 -3.48 1.17 35.66
CA ASP A 545 -2.39 0.85 36.58
C ASP A 545 -2.95 0.18 37.86
N GLU A 546 -2.13 -0.59 38.58
CA GLU A 546 -2.50 -1.12 39.90
C GLU A 546 -2.68 0.03 40.91
N GLU A 547 -3.68 -0.08 41.81
CA GLU A 547 -4.16 1.00 42.69
C GLU A 547 -3.03 1.67 43.52
N ASP A 548 -2.04 0.89 43.97
CA ASP A 548 -0.94 1.36 44.84
C ASP A 548 0.37 1.74 44.10
N SER A 549 0.39 1.69 42.76
CA SER A 549 1.61 1.96 41.98
C SER A 549 1.98 3.44 41.96
N VAL A 550 3.26 3.81 42.08
CA VAL A 550 3.69 5.21 41.89
C VAL A 550 3.78 5.53 40.39
N LEU A 551 3.20 6.65 39.93
CA LEU A 551 3.28 7.04 38.52
C LEU A 551 4.73 7.37 38.14
N ASN A 552 5.31 6.54 37.28
CA ASN A 552 6.58 6.84 36.65
C ASN A 552 6.39 7.86 35.52
N ILE A 553 6.75 9.12 35.77
CA ILE A 553 6.64 10.23 34.81
C ILE A 553 7.57 10.03 33.59
N ASN A 554 8.63 9.23 33.72
CA ASN A 554 9.54 8.89 32.63
C ASN A 554 9.08 7.64 31.85
N ARG A 555 7.94 7.04 32.20
CA ARG A 555 7.36 5.90 31.46
C ARG A 555 7.04 6.33 30.03
N GLU A 556 7.44 5.50 29.07
CA GLU A 556 7.03 5.67 27.69
C GLU A 556 5.54 5.39 27.50
N VAL A 557 4.91 6.15 26.62
CA VAL A 557 3.51 6.08 26.24
C VAL A 557 3.47 5.65 24.78
N CYS A 558 2.92 4.47 24.51
CA CYS A 558 2.74 4.02 23.14
C CYS A 558 1.58 4.77 22.47
N PHE A 559 1.46 4.69 21.14
CA PHE A 559 0.40 5.39 20.42
C PHE A 559 -1.02 5.00 20.90
N LEU A 560 -1.26 3.71 21.19
CA LEU A 560 -2.55 3.24 21.73
C LEU A 560 -2.89 3.99 23.01
N GLU A 561 -1.95 4.09 23.94
CA GLU A 561 -2.15 4.76 25.23
C GLU A 561 -2.38 6.25 25.07
N PHE A 562 -1.58 6.90 24.23
CA PHE A 562 -1.76 8.30 23.89
C PHE A 562 -3.19 8.55 23.36
N PHE A 563 -3.64 7.70 22.45
CA PHE A 563 -4.96 7.81 21.85
C PHE A 563 -6.08 7.52 22.86
N GLU A 564 -5.95 6.50 23.71
CA GLU A 564 -6.87 6.20 24.81
C GLU A 564 -6.95 7.36 25.81
N ILE A 565 -5.83 8.01 26.13
CA ILE A 565 -5.80 9.16 27.04
C ILE A 565 -6.53 10.35 26.42
N LEU A 566 -6.34 10.64 25.13
CA LEU A 566 -7.09 11.70 24.44
C LEU A 566 -8.60 11.44 24.45
N VAL A 567 -9.02 10.20 24.16
CA VAL A 567 -10.44 9.79 24.19
C VAL A 567 -11.00 9.86 25.62
N GLY A 568 -10.25 9.41 26.63
CA GLY A 568 -10.61 9.57 28.03
C GLY A 568 -10.75 11.04 28.44
N CYS A 569 -9.85 11.91 27.98
CA CYS A 569 -9.90 13.34 28.24
C CYS A 569 -11.12 14.00 27.59
N ALA A 570 -11.46 13.63 26.35
CA ALA A 570 -12.64 14.12 25.65
C ALA A 570 -13.92 13.85 26.44
N SER A 571 -14.01 12.70 27.12
CA SER A 571 -15.19 12.32 27.92
C SER A 571 -15.46 13.25 29.11
N ILE A 572 -14.45 13.96 29.60
CA ILE A 572 -14.57 14.88 30.76
C ILE A 572 -14.30 16.34 30.42
N PHE A 573 -13.98 16.66 29.16
CA PHE A 573 -13.56 18.02 28.75
C PHE A 573 -14.68 19.06 28.88
N GLN A 574 -15.94 18.65 28.71
CA GLN A 574 -17.14 19.49 28.93
C GLN A 574 -18.16 18.74 29.80
N LYS A 575 -18.30 19.13 31.07
CA LYS A 575 -19.35 18.58 31.97
C LYS A 575 -20.75 19.19 31.80
N ASN A 576 -20.93 20.23 30.98
CA ASN A 576 -22.18 21.01 30.94
C ASN A 576 -23.27 20.51 29.97
N LEU A 577 -23.20 19.27 29.48
CA LEU A 577 -24.21 18.74 28.54
C LEU A 577 -25.38 18.01 29.20
N LEU A 578 -25.41 17.86 30.53
CA LEU A 578 -26.53 17.29 31.28
C LEU A 578 -26.98 18.22 32.41
N HIS A 579 -28.24 18.66 32.37
CA HIS A 579 -28.93 19.17 33.55
C HIS A 579 -29.31 17.97 34.42
N GLY A 580 -28.62 17.78 35.54
CA GLY A 580 -28.94 16.77 36.55
C GLY A 580 -27.68 16.20 37.18
N ASN A 581 -27.68 16.08 38.51
CA ASN A 581 -26.58 15.59 39.34
C ASN A 581 -26.30 14.08 39.14
N GLU A 582 -26.00 13.65 37.92
CA GLU A 582 -25.38 12.35 37.67
C GLU A 582 -23.98 12.58 37.12
N ILE A 583 -23.02 12.22 37.96
CA ILE A 583 -21.60 12.30 37.67
C ILE A 583 -21.36 11.46 36.40
N CYS A 584 -20.79 12.06 35.35
CA CYS A 584 -20.08 11.30 34.31
C CYS A 584 -18.88 10.62 34.99
N ASP A 585 -19.15 9.51 35.67
CA ASP A 585 -18.13 8.62 36.14
C ASP A 585 -17.63 7.81 34.96
N SER A 586 -16.38 7.36 35.06
CA SER A 586 -15.73 6.42 34.14
C SER A 586 -16.53 5.12 33.88
N SER A 587 -17.65 4.91 34.57
CA SER A 587 -18.59 3.80 34.47
C SER A 587 -19.56 3.88 33.28
N LEU A 588 -19.82 5.05 32.67
CA LEU A 588 -20.74 5.14 31.51
C LEU A 588 -20.11 4.63 30.19
N LEU A 589 -18.79 4.51 30.12
CA LEU A 589 -18.10 3.79 29.03
C LEU A 589 -18.11 2.25 29.23
N LYS A 590 -18.72 1.77 30.33
CA LYS A 590 -18.83 0.35 30.72
C LYS A 590 -20.28 -0.15 30.78
N ILE A 591 -21.22 0.50 30.09
CA ILE A 591 -22.64 0.07 30.09
C ILE A 591 -22.79 -1.19 29.24
N ASP A 592 -23.15 -2.31 29.88
CA ASP A 592 -23.56 -3.55 29.23
C ASP A 592 -24.81 -3.36 28.35
N ASP A 593 -24.92 -4.17 27.30
CA ASP A 593 -25.81 -4.00 26.14
C ASP A 593 -27.35 -4.00 26.39
N ASP A 594 -27.83 -4.08 27.64
CA ASP A 594 -29.20 -4.52 27.95
C ASP A 594 -30.23 -3.42 28.35
N GLN A 595 -29.97 -2.12 28.19
CA GLN A 595 -30.99 -1.07 28.42
C GLN A 595 -31.10 -0.05 27.27
N TYR A 596 -32.19 -0.15 26.50
CA TYR A 596 -32.33 0.47 25.17
C TYR A 596 -32.78 1.95 25.12
N CYS A 597 -33.38 2.53 26.18
CA CYS A 597 -34.01 3.87 26.05
C CYS A 597 -33.16 5.07 26.51
N GLN A 598 -32.09 4.89 27.28
CA GLN A 598 -31.15 5.96 27.67
C GLN A 598 -29.83 5.93 26.87
N LYS A 599 -29.62 4.91 26.03
CA LYS A 599 -28.37 4.64 25.31
C LYS A 599 -28.09 5.67 24.22
N ASP A 600 -29.10 6.02 23.41
CA ASP A 600 -28.89 6.91 22.25
C ASP A 600 -28.52 8.34 22.65
N VAL A 601 -29.13 8.87 23.73
CA VAL A 601 -28.83 10.22 24.23
C VAL A 601 -27.43 10.30 24.85
N VAL A 602 -27.04 9.27 25.61
CA VAL A 602 -25.70 9.18 26.21
C VAL A 602 -24.63 9.00 25.12
N MET A 603 -24.89 8.17 24.12
CA MET A 603 -23.98 7.95 22.99
C MET A 603 -23.80 9.20 22.13
N GLU A 604 -24.89 9.91 21.80
CA GLU A 604 -24.81 11.17 21.04
C GLU A 604 -24.06 12.26 21.82
N THR A 605 -24.19 12.26 23.15
CA THR A 605 -23.42 13.14 24.03
C THR A 605 -21.93 12.79 23.99
N CYS A 606 -21.57 11.50 24.03
CA CYS A 606 -20.19 11.04 23.88
C CYS A 606 -19.60 11.44 22.52
N PHE A 607 -20.35 11.25 21.42
CA PHE A 607 -19.90 11.64 20.08
C PHE A 607 -19.71 13.15 19.96
N THR A 608 -20.62 13.94 20.52
CA THR A 608 -20.50 15.40 20.56
C THR A 608 -19.26 15.82 21.34
N SER A 609 -18.98 15.19 22.47
CA SER A 609 -17.79 15.47 23.28
C SER A 609 -16.50 15.12 22.54
N LEU A 610 -16.45 13.99 21.83
CA LEU A 610 -15.31 13.61 20.98
C LEU A 610 -15.09 14.63 19.87
N ARG A 611 -16.12 14.93 19.08
CA ARG A 611 -16.05 15.89 17.96
C ARG A 611 -15.54 17.24 18.43
N LYS A 612 -16.15 17.80 19.48
CA LYS A 612 -15.71 19.08 20.03
C LYS A 612 -14.26 19.03 20.48
N PHE A 613 -13.87 18.04 21.30
CA PHE A 613 -12.51 17.96 21.81
C PHE A 613 -11.47 17.90 20.67
N PHE A 614 -11.70 17.05 19.67
CA PHE A 614 -10.77 16.87 18.56
C PHE A 614 -10.79 18.05 17.57
N ASP A 615 -11.97 18.39 17.04
CA ASP A 615 -12.14 19.33 15.93
C ASP A 615 -12.06 20.80 16.38
N ASP A 616 -12.56 21.13 17.57
CA ASP A 616 -12.63 22.53 18.02
C ASP A 616 -11.43 22.92 18.90
N PHE A 617 -10.78 21.96 19.58
CA PHE A 617 -9.72 22.24 20.54
C PHE A 617 -8.36 21.65 20.15
N LEU A 618 -8.23 20.31 20.06
CA LEU A 618 -6.93 19.66 19.87
C LEU A 618 -6.27 20.04 18.54
N PHE A 619 -6.95 19.80 17.41
CA PHE A 619 -6.33 20.02 16.09
C PHE A 619 -6.13 21.51 15.76
N PRO A 620 -7.03 22.43 16.13
CA PRO A 620 -6.77 23.86 15.97
C PRO A 620 -5.59 24.34 16.83
N ALA A 621 -5.47 23.87 18.09
CA ALA A 621 -4.34 24.22 18.95
C ALA A 621 -3.01 23.67 18.40
N PHE A 622 -3.02 22.42 17.95
CA PHE A 622 -1.86 21.78 17.31
C PHE A 622 -1.43 22.51 16.04
N SER A 623 -2.37 22.86 15.15
CA SER A 623 -2.08 23.60 13.91
C SER A 623 -1.42 24.95 14.18
N LYS A 624 -1.93 25.70 15.18
CA LYS A 624 -1.33 26.96 15.62
C LYS A 624 0.09 26.77 16.14
N ARG A 625 0.33 25.72 16.92
CA ARG A 625 1.67 25.40 17.45
C ARG A 625 2.66 25.07 16.33
N LYS A 626 2.26 24.21 15.39
CA LYS A 626 3.08 23.83 14.23
C LYS A 626 3.46 25.04 13.37
N MET A 627 2.50 25.93 13.09
CA MET A 627 2.77 27.19 12.37
C MET A 627 3.77 28.09 13.13
N ALA A 628 3.62 28.22 14.45
CA ALA A 628 4.54 29.02 15.26
C ALA A 628 5.98 28.46 15.24
N ASP A 629 6.15 27.14 15.28
CA ASP A 629 7.47 26.50 15.19
C ASP A 629 8.09 26.60 13.79
N GLU A 630 7.29 26.58 12.73
CA GLU A 630 7.75 26.82 11.36
C GLU A 630 8.25 28.25 11.17
N ILE A 631 7.53 29.24 11.71
CA ILE A 631 7.95 30.66 11.70
C ILE A 631 9.28 30.85 12.46
N LEU A 632 9.41 30.24 13.64
CA LEU A 632 10.65 30.29 14.43
C LEU A 632 11.84 29.63 13.71
N LYS A 633 11.59 28.58 12.92
CA LYS A 633 12.62 27.92 12.08
C LYS A 633 13.00 28.79 10.88
N SER A 634 12.05 29.47 10.24
CA SER A 634 12.37 30.41 9.15
C SER A 634 13.16 31.62 9.65
N ASP A 635 12.84 32.17 10.82
CA ASP A 635 13.55 33.32 11.39
C ASP A 635 15.01 32.97 11.74
N LYS A 636 15.28 31.75 12.23
CA LYS A 636 16.66 31.25 12.43
C LYS A 636 17.41 31.01 11.12
N TYR A 637 16.72 30.71 10.04
CA TYR A 637 17.31 30.56 8.70
C TYR A 637 17.70 31.93 8.14
N PHE A 638 16.84 32.95 8.28
CA PHE A 638 17.16 34.33 7.90
C PHE A 638 18.35 34.90 8.68
N GLN A 639 18.42 34.67 10.00
CA GLN A 639 19.58 35.10 10.80
C GLN A 639 20.90 34.40 10.43
N ARG A 640 20.87 33.20 9.84
CA ARG A 640 22.08 32.50 9.35
C ARG A 640 22.51 32.95 7.95
N VAL A 641 21.57 33.38 7.12
CA VAL A 641 21.87 33.89 5.76
C VAL A 641 22.49 35.30 5.84
N ASP A 642 22.05 36.14 6.78
CA ASP A 642 22.63 37.48 6.98
C ASP A 642 24.08 37.48 7.51
N ILE A 643 24.52 36.39 8.15
CA ILE A 643 25.92 36.26 8.64
C ILE A 643 26.89 35.89 7.50
N ASN A 644 26.39 35.31 6.40
CA ASN A 644 27.23 34.90 5.26
C ASN A 644 27.34 35.94 4.13
N TYR A 645 26.70 37.10 4.26
CA TYR A 645 26.81 38.22 3.30
C TYR A 645 27.73 39.37 3.77
N ASN A 646 28.46 39.19 4.87
CA ASN A 646 29.41 40.18 5.41
C ASN A 646 30.79 39.59 5.75
N ILE A 647 31.39 38.82 4.83
CA ILE A 647 32.83 38.53 4.82
C ILE A 647 33.39 38.76 3.43
#